data_AF-A0A519TPP6-F1
#
_entry.id   AF-A0A519TPP6-F1
#
_cell.length_a   1.000
_cell.length_b   1.000
_cell.length_c   1.000
_cell.angle_alpha   90.00
_cell.angle_beta   90.00
_cell.angle_gamma   90.00
#
_symmetry.space_group_name_H-M   'P 1'
#
loop_
_entity.id
_entity.type
_entity.pdbx_description
1 polymer ?
#
loop_
_entity_poly.entity_id
_entity_poly.type
_entity_poly.pdbx_seq_one_letter_code
_entity_poly.pdbx_strand_id
1 'polypeptide(L)'
;PNNTTKGQINDSQNQPTQASANPGGRFILNLGNVSEDVLQDSNQHEFENGLPTPADPPGTTNNTVWGRVTTQQFLTDAFNAAAGARAAQDVGLDGNDDAAERAYFSTVPGPFGTLADPSGDDFRHHLDPVFDQNNTQLLGRYKDYDNYEGNSPEGSQLSSTAYPDKEDLNRDNVVQDAEQYYEYAMDLRPGNLTIGQNYIIDKVVAPINPVTGATTTEEVTWYQFRIPVREYTGIQGNSGQPFGFKNIRFMRLYLTGWQQPVVLRLVQPQFVANQWRRYLSRLSDPNLVGGVGQQVTDADAFNISTVSVEENGLSNGASTNGSIPYVQPPGIIRDVEYGSTSVSRQQNEQSLRLCVENLRDGYAKAAYKNITINLLRYKRLRMYLHADSQDPNTNSGDVRAFIRIGTDYSQNYYEYSLPLALTKAGETSQDLVWRAENSIDVAFQDFIDAKSRRNIAIARGLASLTVPYVDSVGLARGKRIIILGNPDFSAVQGCMIGMLNPAATEGARDDRRPKTLCLWADEFRVFDFDNQGGWAANARLNVKLADLANITATGSFVGVGFGGLQDKAQARSTSDVLRGDLNATIAADKFLPPALHLKVPVLVQGSIQTSTPQYDPLDPDTKLTQSLQKFQTDEARAEYKKLVVDRTTSRSISLLNVRKERTPAQTKVHPWDIENVAVSYAITERNHTDVNTQRDYSRSFTAALAYVYQTTPRSFTPLSTLKALDNPYLKIFKDINFSPLPTRFSFRLDLDRRYNERFLQRVLEPGTLPVSVGPGVFYKSFYINRVYDLRWDITKALALDYTANNRGVVDEGAGASIGETDIARANRTLLRQNLLSGGRTTNFDQTIAVTYRLPLDKFPLTDWLSANVRYSVNYSWQAASTALRVRANPLDGNDSTTTTLGNTVQNNAQTSIDGKIDLVKLYNKVKFLNIINNAQPKP
;
A
#
# COMPACT_ATOMS: atom_id res chain seq x y z
N PRO A 1 54.25 -22.47 2.36
CA PRO A 1 54.44 -23.94 2.29
C PRO A 1 53.21 -24.63 1.67
N ASN A 2 53.01 -24.47 0.36
CA ASN A 2 52.13 -25.34 -0.43
C ASN A 2 53.03 -26.00 -1.47
N ASN A 3 53.69 -27.09 -1.07
CA ASN A 3 54.63 -27.82 -1.91
C ASN A 3 53.93 -29.02 -2.56
N THR A 4 52.72 -28.83 -3.09
CA THR A 4 52.04 -29.85 -3.87
C THR A 4 52.27 -29.56 -5.34
N THR A 5 52.76 -30.57 -6.06
CA THR A 5 52.80 -30.61 -7.51
C THR A 5 51.41 -30.29 -8.08
N LYS A 6 51.38 -29.58 -9.21
CA LYS A 6 50.19 -29.06 -9.93
C LYS A 6 48.95 -29.97 -9.86
N GLY A 7 47.79 -29.41 -9.52
CA GLY A 7 46.50 -30.14 -9.55
C GLY A 7 46.42 -31.39 -8.67
N GLN A 8 47.40 -31.60 -7.79
CA GLN A 8 47.48 -32.79 -6.93
C GLN A 8 46.72 -32.54 -5.63
N ILE A 9 45.71 -33.36 -5.37
CA ILE A 9 44.97 -33.38 -4.11
C ILE A 9 45.83 -34.16 -3.12
N ASN A 10 46.44 -33.45 -2.18
CA ASN A 10 47.21 -34.03 -1.08
C ASN A 10 46.55 -33.68 0.26
N ASP A 11 45.82 -34.64 0.80
CA ASP A 11 45.18 -34.55 2.12
C ASP A 11 46.04 -35.12 3.25
N SER A 12 47.29 -35.52 2.95
CA SER A 12 48.27 -36.12 3.88
C SER A 12 47.88 -37.45 4.51
N GLN A 13 46.71 -38.00 4.18
CA GLN A 13 46.24 -39.31 4.67
C GLN A 13 46.19 -40.35 3.55
N ASN A 14 45.85 -39.93 2.33
CA ASN A 14 45.78 -40.77 1.15
C ASN A 14 46.97 -40.50 0.21
N GLN A 15 47.24 -41.48 -0.67
CA GLN A 15 48.19 -41.27 -1.76
C GLN A 15 47.74 -40.07 -2.61
N PRO A 16 48.60 -39.04 -2.81
CA PRO A 16 48.18 -37.83 -3.49
C PRO A 16 47.72 -38.09 -4.94
N THR A 17 46.47 -37.74 -5.26
CA THR A 17 45.86 -38.00 -6.57
C THR A 17 45.89 -36.76 -7.46
N GLN A 18 45.99 -36.96 -8.78
CA GLN A 18 45.90 -35.87 -9.75
C GLN A 18 44.43 -35.60 -10.07
N ALA A 19 43.96 -34.37 -9.87
CA ALA A 19 42.57 -33.99 -10.11
C ALA A 19 42.15 -34.22 -11.58
N SER A 20 43.06 -34.07 -12.54
CA SER A 20 42.82 -34.30 -13.96
C SER A 20 42.63 -35.79 -14.33
N ALA A 21 43.07 -36.71 -13.47
CA ALA A 21 42.91 -38.15 -13.65
C ALA A 21 41.69 -38.72 -12.91
N ASN A 22 40.92 -37.88 -12.22
CA ASN A 22 39.73 -38.29 -11.49
C ASN A 22 38.58 -38.58 -12.49
N PRO A 23 37.94 -39.78 -12.45
CA PRO A 23 36.83 -40.11 -13.35
C PRO A 23 35.57 -39.24 -13.14
N GLY A 24 35.53 -38.44 -12.07
CA GLY A 24 34.45 -37.52 -11.76
C GLY A 24 33.28 -38.16 -11.00
N GLY A 25 32.33 -37.32 -10.58
CA GLY A 25 31.12 -37.74 -9.89
C GLY A 25 30.00 -36.73 -10.08
N ARG A 26 28.98 -36.77 -9.21
CA ARG A 26 27.84 -35.85 -9.24
C ARG A 26 27.89 -34.89 -8.06
N PHE A 27 27.42 -33.69 -8.29
CA PHE A 27 27.13 -32.68 -7.28
C PHE A 27 25.63 -32.40 -7.30
N ILE A 28 24.97 -32.64 -6.17
CA ILE A 28 23.52 -32.53 -6.05
C ILE A 28 23.16 -31.36 -5.13
N LEU A 29 22.17 -30.60 -5.56
CA LEU A 29 21.54 -29.55 -4.77
C LEU A 29 20.08 -29.93 -4.53
N ASN A 30 19.67 -29.98 -3.27
CA ASN A 30 18.28 -30.08 -2.86
C ASN A 30 17.80 -28.71 -2.39
N LEU A 31 16.62 -28.28 -2.82
CA LEU A 31 16.02 -27.00 -2.46
C LEU A 31 14.57 -27.19 -2.02
N GLY A 32 14.27 -26.95 -0.75
CA GLY A 32 12.92 -27.12 -0.22
C GLY A 32 12.87 -27.22 1.30
N ASN A 33 12.07 -28.16 1.79
CA ASN A 33 12.14 -28.63 3.16
C ASN A 33 13.02 -29.88 3.17
N VAL A 34 14.07 -29.84 3.97
CA VAL A 34 14.99 -30.96 4.18
C VAL A 34 14.86 -31.33 5.64
N SER A 35 14.96 -32.64 5.94
CA SER A 35 14.97 -33.12 7.32
C SER A 35 16.13 -32.48 8.09
N GLU A 36 15.82 -31.95 9.27
CA GLU A 36 16.76 -31.49 10.28
C GLU A 36 17.23 -32.62 11.19
N ASP A 37 16.49 -33.75 11.24
CA ASP A 37 16.87 -35.01 11.90
C ASP A 37 18.10 -35.61 11.20
N VAL A 38 19.30 -35.36 11.74
CA VAL A 38 20.60 -35.83 11.23
C VAL A 38 20.82 -37.27 11.67
N LEU A 39 20.62 -37.56 12.96
CA LEU A 39 20.65 -38.90 13.53
C LEU A 39 19.24 -39.49 13.56
N GLN A 40 18.85 -40.20 12.49
CA GLN A 40 17.48 -40.72 12.32
C GLN A 40 16.96 -41.54 13.51
N ASP A 41 16.30 -40.88 14.45
CA ASP A 41 15.91 -41.46 15.75
C ASP A 41 14.44 -41.24 16.12
N SER A 42 13.63 -40.85 15.12
CA SER A 42 12.22 -40.49 15.25
C SER A 42 12.00 -39.09 15.83
N ASN A 43 12.76 -38.11 15.33
CA ASN A 43 12.55 -36.69 15.60
C ASN A 43 12.70 -36.34 17.09
N GLN A 44 13.63 -37.00 17.80
CA GLN A 44 14.13 -36.43 19.04
C GLN A 44 14.88 -35.15 18.70
N HIS A 45 14.90 -34.19 19.63
CA HIS A 45 15.66 -32.97 19.44
C HIS A 45 17.00 -33.15 20.12
N GLU A 46 18.03 -33.49 19.35
CA GLU A 46 19.40 -33.61 19.87
C GLU A 46 20.01 -32.23 20.05
N PHE A 47 20.47 -31.95 21.27
CA PHE A 47 21.22 -30.75 21.61
C PHE A 47 22.11 -30.99 22.84
N GLU A 48 23.38 -30.65 22.70
CA GLU A 48 24.42 -30.92 23.69
C GLU A 48 24.17 -30.28 25.05
N ASN A 49 23.65 -29.04 25.08
CA ASN A 49 23.49 -28.32 26.33
C ASN A 49 22.33 -28.82 27.21
N GLY A 50 21.54 -29.78 26.73
CA GLY A 50 20.56 -30.52 27.52
C GLY A 50 21.12 -31.80 28.14
N LEU A 51 22.34 -32.21 27.78
CA LEU A 51 22.99 -33.37 28.37
C LEU A 51 23.33 -33.10 29.85
N PRO A 52 23.26 -34.14 30.70
CA PRO A 52 23.42 -33.99 32.15
C PRO A 52 24.83 -33.56 32.51
N THR A 53 24.93 -32.56 33.39
CA THR A 53 26.20 -32.13 33.98
C THR A 53 26.52 -32.92 35.24
N PRO A 54 27.76 -32.88 35.77
CA PRO A 54 28.11 -33.52 37.05
C PRO A 54 27.26 -33.07 38.25
N ALA A 55 26.55 -31.94 38.13
CA ALA A 55 25.68 -31.40 39.16
C ALA A 55 24.20 -31.86 39.04
N ASP A 56 23.82 -32.51 37.94
CA ASP A 56 22.44 -32.89 37.65
C ASP A 56 22.07 -34.27 38.23
N PRO A 57 20.78 -34.51 38.57
CA PRO A 57 20.31 -35.82 38.99
C PRO A 57 20.36 -36.83 37.83
N PRO A 58 20.69 -38.11 38.10
CA PRO A 58 20.73 -39.14 37.06
C PRO A 58 19.34 -39.42 36.46
N GLY A 59 19.31 -39.73 35.16
CA GLY A 59 18.09 -40.18 34.46
C GLY A 59 17.38 -39.14 33.58
N THR A 60 18.08 -38.07 33.16
CA THR A 60 17.54 -37.05 32.24
C THR A 60 17.81 -37.34 30.76
N THR A 61 18.30 -38.53 30.42
CA THR A 61 18.61 -38.96 29.05
C THR A 61 17.83 -40.23 28.67
N ASN A 62 17.48 -40.36 27.40
CA ASN A 62 16.96 -41.59 26.80
C ASN A 62 17.96 -42.14 25.79
N ASN A 63 18.11 -43.45 25.72
CA ASN A 63 18.96 -44.08 24.71
C ASN A 63 18.21 -44.19 23.38
N THR A 64 18.88 -43.85 22.29
CA THR A 64 18.39 -43.98 20.91
C THR A 64 19.20 -45.09 20.21
N VAL A 65 19.04 -45.24 18.90
CA VAL A 65 19.84 -46.20 18.10
C VAL A 65 21.24 -45.65 17.80
N TRP A 66 21.43 -44.33 17.91
CA TRP A 66 22.68 -43.65 17.61
C TRP A 66 23.47 -43.29 18.87
N GLY A 67 22.80 -43.05 19.99
CA GLY A 67 23.49 -42.77 21.25
C GLY A 67 22.53 -42.50 22.40
N ARG A 68 22.67 -41.34 23.06
CA ARG A 68 21.78 -40.89 24.14
C ARG A 68 21.37 -39.43 23.93
N VAL A 69 20.09 -39.17 24.08
CA VAL A 69 19.49 -37.85 23.85
C VAL A 69 18.86 -37.33 25.12
N THR A 70 18.90 -36.01 25.31
CA THR A 70 18.28 -35.37 26.47
C THR A 70 16.75 -35.47 26.43
N THR A 71 16.14 -35.64 27.60
CA THR A 71 14.67 -35.55 27.78
C THR A 71 14.21 -34.13 28.15
N GLN A 72 15.16 -33.21 28.32
CA GLN A 72 14.86 -31.83 28.66
C GLN A 72 14.34 -31.07 27.44
N GLN A 73 13.55 -30.02 27.68
CA GLN A 73 13.14 -29.12 26.61
C GLN A 73 14.23 -28.09 26.34
N PHE A 74 14.56 -27.85 25.08
CA PHE A 74 15.48 -26.78 24.69
C PHE A 74 14.94 -25.42 25.15
N LEU A 75 15.78 -24.63 25.82
CA LEU A 75 15.44 -23.33 26.39
C LEU A 75 16.29 -22.20 25.81
N THR A 76 17.62 -22.38 25.86
CA THR A 76 18.59 -21.37 25.46
C THR A 76 19.78 -22.01 24.80
N ASP A 77 20.38 -21.32 23.84
CA ASP A 77 21.52 -21.77 23.04
C ASP A 77 22.85 -21.51 23.75
N ALA A 78 23.06 -22.15 24.91
CA ALA A 78 24.26 -21.95 25.72
C ALA A 78 24.55 -23.15 26.61
N PHE A 79 25.84 -23.50 26.74
CA PHE A 79 26.33 -24.47 27.72
C PHE A 79 26.05 -24.04 29.16
N ASN A 80 25.95 -25.01 30.07
CA ASN A 80 25.80 -24.75 31.50
C ASN A 80 27.12 -24.18 32.08
N ALA A 81 27.00 -23.20 32.99
CA ALA A 81 28.14 -22.52 33.61
C ALA A 81 28.75 -23.28 34.81
N ALA A 82 28.22 -24.46 35.17
CA ALA A 82 28.78 -25.29 36.22
C ALA A 82 30.17 -25.84 35.83
N ALA A 83 31.07 -25.97 36.81
CA ALA A 83 32.42 -26.48 36.57
C ALA A 83 32.37 -27.91 36.02
N GLY A 84 33.04 -28.14 34.89
CA GLY A 84 33.04 -29.43 34.20
C GLY A 84 31.79 -29.74 33.38
N ALA A 85 30.80 -28.83 33.32
CA ALA A 85 29.59 -29.05 32.51
C ALA A 85 29.90 -29.10 31.02
N ARG A 86 30.69 -28.15 30.52
CA ARG A 86 31.01 -28.07 29.09
C ARG A 86 31.71 -29.33 28.57
N ALA A 87 32.70 -29.84 29.29
CA ALA A 87 33.37 -31.10 28.91
C ALA A 87 32.46 -32.34 28.99
N ALA A 88 31.32 -32.27 29.66
CA ALA A 88 30.33 -33.35 29.70
C ALA A 88 29.20 -33.17 28.67
N GLN A 89 29.09 -31.97 28.06
CA GLN A 89 28.05 -31.59 27.11
C GLN A 89 28.58 -31.51 25.67
N ASP A 90 29.80 -31.00 25.48
CA ASP A 90 30.53 -30.88 24.20
C ASP A 90 31.07 -32.26 23.78
N VAL A 91 30.14 -33.17 23.45
CA VAL A 91 30.35 -34.60 23.17
C VAL A 91 29.59 -35.03 21.91
N GLY A 92 29.29 -34.11 21.01
CA GLY A 92 28.62 -34.41 19.76
C GLY A 92 27.10 -34.58 19.85
N LEU A 93 26.50 -34.81 18.69
CA LEU A 93 25.05 -35.01 18.56
C LEU A 93 24.59 -36.35 19.14
N ASP A 94 25.45 -37.38 19.09
CA ASP A 94 25.16 -38.71 19.63
C ASP A 94 25.06 -38.70 21.18
N GLY A 95 25.61 -37.67 21.80
CA GLY A 95 25.61 -37.39 23.21
C GLY A 95 26.58 -38.23 24.05
N ASN A 96 27.49 -39.00 23.46
CA ASN A 96 28.44 -39.85 24.19
C ASN A 96 29.88 -39.36 23.99
N ASP A 97 30.70 -39.50 25.03
CA ASP A 97 32.15 -39.35 24.83
C ASP A 97 32.73 -40.64 24.21
N ASP A 98 33.90 -40.53 23.58
CA ASP A 98 34.75 -41.64 23.08
C ASP A 98 34.72 -42.94 23.94
N ALA A 99 34.66 -42.80 25.27
CA ALA A 99 34.61 -43.94 26.20
C ALA A 99 33.22 -44.58 26.27
N ALA A 100 32.16 -43.78 26.35
CA ALA A 100 30.78 -44.23 26.32
C ALA A 100 30.40 -44.78 24.94
N GLU A 101 30.90 -44.21 23.86
CA GLU A 101 30.71 -44.73 22.49
C GLU A 101 31.23 -46.16 22.35
N ARG A 102 32.48 -46.41 22.77
CA ARG A 102 33.05 -47.77 22.71
C ARG A 102 32.23 -48.76 23.52
N ALA A 103 31.71 -48.34 24.67
CA ALA A 103 30.81 -49.17 25.46
C ALA A 103 29.48 -49.42 24.73
N TYR A 104 28.88 -48.38 24.16
CA TYR A 104 27.62 -48.46 23.41
C TYR A 104 27.76 -49.37 22.17
N PHE A 105 28.73 -49.09 21.31
CA PHE A 105 28.99 -49.84 20.08
C PHE A 105 29.60 -51.23 20.29
N SER A 106 30.06 -51.58 21.50
CA SER A 106 30.42 -52.96 21.85
C SER A 106 29.21 -53.91 21.85
N THR A 107 28.00 -53.36 22.02
CA THR A 107 26.74 -54.11 21.99
C THR A 107 26.17 -54.27 20.58
N VAL A 108 26.67 -53.48 19.61
CA VAL A 108 26.27 -53.51 18.20
C VAL A 108 27.12 -54.55 17.45
N PRO A 109 26.52 -55.44 16.64
CA PRO A 109 27.28 -56.43 15.88
C PRO A 109 28.30 -55.80 14.91
N GLY A 110 29.60 -55.97 15.18
CA GLY A 110 30.69 -55.48 14.32
C GLY A 110 31.96 -55.14 15.11
N PRO A 111 33.05 -54.73 14.44
CA PRO A 111 34.28 -54.31 15.11
C PRO A 111 34.24 -52.87 15.67
N PHE A 112 33.07 -52.22 15.71
CA PHE A 112 32.93 -50.80 16.02
C PHE A 112 33.43 -50.43 17.42
N GLY A 113 33.13 -51.24 18.45
CA GLY A 113 33.63 -51.02 19.81
C GLY A 113 35.16 -51.18 19.99
N THR A 114 35.90 -51.54 18.93
CA THR A 114 37.38 -51.59 18.94
C THR A 114 38.04 -50.37 18.28
N LEU A 115 37.25 -49.50 17.64
CA LEU A 115 37.73 -48.22 17.14
C LEU A 115 38.04 -47.28 18.31
N ALA A 116 39.00 -46.37 18.12
CA ALA A 116 39.34 -45.38 19.13
C ALA A 116 38.18 -44.40 19.33
N ASP A 117 37.62 -43.95 18.22
CA ASP A 117 36.49 -43.06 18.03
C ASP A 117 35.49 -43.81 17.12
N PRO A 118 34.49 -44.50 17.69
CA PRO A 118 33.45 -45.21 16.93
C PRO A 118 32.55 -44.33 16.06
N SER A 119 32.17 -43.13 16.48
CA SER A 119 31.23 -42.26 15.73
C SER A 119 31.91 -41.39 14.68
N GLY A 120 33.20 -41.12 14.82
CA GLY A 120 34.00 -40.36 13.87
C GLY A 120 33.85 -38.84 14.00
N ASP A 121 33.41 -38.33 15.14
CA ASP A 121 32.99 -36.94 15.35
C ASP A 121 33.93 -36.13 16.27
N ASP A 122 35.14 -36.64 16.49
CA ASP A 122 36.25 -35.99 17.19
C ASP A 122 36.68 -34.69 16.47
N PHE A 123 36.61 -33.52 17.12
CA PHE A 123 37.05 -32.25 16.54
C PHE A 123 38.56 -32.00 16.67
N ARG A 124 39.18 -31.49 15.61
CA ARG A 124 40.55 -30.94 15.66
C ARG A 124 40.67 -29.60 14.92
N HIS A 125 41.11 -28.58 15.65
CA HIS A 125 41.33 -27.25 15.10
C HIS A 125 42.47 -27.26 14.05
N HIS A 126 42.30 -26.58 12.90
CA HIS A 126 43.27 -26.60 11.78
C HIS A 126 44.69 -26.06 12.12
N LEU A 127 44.85 -25.38 13.26
CA LEU A 127 46.13 -24.90 13.81
C LEU A 127 46.69 -25.79 14.92
N ASP A 128 46.12 -26.97 15.15
CA ASP A 128 46.63 -27.90 16.14
C ASP A 128 48.11 -28.24 15.87
N PRO A 129 49.00 -28.18 16.88
CA PRO A 129 50.42 -28.49 16.73
C PRO A 129 50.70 -29.88 16.15
N VAL A 130 49.78 -30.85 16.29
CA VAL A 130 49.91 -32.19 15.72
C VAL A 130 50.08 -32.16 14.20
N PHE A 131 49.44 -31.20 13.53
CA PHE A 131 49.52 -31.05 12.07
C PHE A 131 50.89 -30.53 11.61
N ASP A 132 51.55 -29.70 12.43
CA ASP A 132 52.92 -29.26 12.16
C ASP A 132 53.91 -30.40 12.40
N GLN A 133 53.73 -31.18 13.47
CA GLN A 133 54.56 -32.34 13.81
C GLN A 133 54.49 -33.43 12.73
N ASN A 134 53.31 -33.66 12.17
CA ASN A 134 53.07 -34.66 11.13
C ASN A 134 53.29 -34.12 9.71
N ASN A 135 53.69 -32.85 9.54
CA ASN A 135 53.83 -32.18 8.24
C ASN A 135 52.55 -32.27 7.36
N THR A 136 51.39 -32.17 8.01
CA THR A 136 50.08 -32.24 7.37
C THR A 136 49.86 -31.01 6.49
N GLN A 137 49.54 -31.26 5.22
CA GLN A 137 49.21 -30.24 4.22
C GLN A 137 47.86 -29.59 4.49
N LEU A 138 47.60 -28.43 3.87
CA LEU A 138 46.42 -27.60 4.13
C LEU A 138 45.10 -28.38 4.10
N LEU A 139 44.87 -29.22 3.08
CA LEU A 139 43.61 -29.98 2.98
C LEU A 139 43.43 -31.00 4.11
N GLY A 140 44.51 -31.61 4.57
CA GLY A 140 44.46 -32.57 5.68
C GLY A 140 44.10 -31.94 7.02
N ARG A 141 44.40 -30.64 7.20
CA ARG A 141 44.14 -29.89 8.44
C ARG A 141 42.66 -29.57 8.68
N TYR A 142 41.84 -29.63 7.62
CA TYR A 142 40.41 -29.32 7.70
C TYR A 142 39.53 -30.58 7.68
N LYS A 143 40.10 -31.79 7.74
CA LYS A 143 39.32 -33.03 7.70
C LYS A 143 38.42 -33.22 8.91
N ASP A 144 38.94 -32.90 10.10
CA ASP A 144 38.27 -33.11 11.38
C ASP A 144 37.83 -31.76 11.99
N TYR A 145 37.77 -30.69 11.17
CA TYR A 145 37.46 -29.34 11.64
C TYR A 145 35.96 -29.08 11.79
N ASP A 146 35.12 -29.77 11.01
CA ASP A 146 33.67 -29.60 11.01
C ASP A 146 32.96 -30.63 11.94
N ASN A 147 33.74 -31.39 12.71
CA ASN A 147 33.29 -32.38 13.68
C ASN A 147 32.80 -31.73 14.99
N TYR A 148 32.03 -32.48 15.80
CA TYR A 148 31.27 -31.94 16.92
C TYR A 148 31.96 -32.11 18.29
N GLU A 149 32.40 -33.32 18.66
CA GLU A 149 32.98 -33.58 19.99
C GLU A 149 34.23 -32.73 20.24
N GLY A 150 34.17 -31.85 21.23
CA GLY A 150 35.28 -31.01 21.65
C GLY A 150 35.54 -29.80 20.76
N ASN A 151 34.54 -29.34 20.00
CA ASN A 151 34.67 -28.18 19.11
C ASN A 151 34.51 -26.83 19.82
N SER A 152 33.99 -26.85 21.05
CA SER A 152 33.65 -25.69 21.86
C SER A 152 34.38 -25.59 23.22
N PRO A 153 35.67 -25.97 23.36
CA PRO A 153 36.33 -26.12 24.65
C PRO A 153 36.44 -24.82 25.46
N GLU A 154 36.36 -24.92 26.79
CA GLU A 154 36.43 -23.76 27.68
C GLU A 154 37.81 -23.10 27.68
N GLY A 155 37.88 -21.79 27.42
CA GLY A 155 39.12 -21.01 27.56
C GLY A 155 40.22 -21.32 26.54
N SER A 156 39.92 -22.05 25.46
CA SER A 156 40.86 -22.40 24.40
C SER A 156 40.82 -21.39 23.23
N GLN A 157 41.95 -21.25 22.53
CA GLN A 157 42.01 -20.57 21.23
C GLN A 157 41.83 -21.55 20.05
N LEU A 158 41.76 -22.85 20.34
CA LEU A 158 41.59 -23.94 19.39
C LEU A 158 40.13 -24.43 19.46
N SER A 159 39.17 -23.53 19.26
CA SER A 159 37.72 -23.81 19.22
C SER A 159 37.14 -23.34 17.89
N SER A 160 36.19 -24.06 17.31
CA SER A 160 35.47 -23.62 16.10
C SER A 160 34.26 -22.73 16.45
N THR A 161 33.59 -23.02 17.56
CA THR A 161 32.37 -22.34 18.01
C THR A 161 32.37 -22.17 19.54
N ALA A 162 31.40 -21.41 20.05
CA ALA A 162 31.17 -21.23 21.48
C ALA A 162 29.76 -21.67 21.91
N TYR A 163 28.98 -22.15 20.95
CA TYR A 163 27.59 -22.59 21.09
C TYR A 163 27.53 -24.11 21.07
N PRO A 164 26.59 -24.72 21.80
CA PRO A 164 26.36 -26.16 21.73
C PRO A 164 25.86 -26.58 20.34
N ASP A 165 26.22 -27.78 19.92
CA ASP A 165 25.69 -28.38 18.71
C ASP A 165 24.28 -28.93 18.93
N LYS A 166 23.47 -28.84 17.87
CA LYS A 166 22.07 -29.30 17.85
C LYS A 166 21.56 -29.49 16.43
N GLU A 167 20.49 -30.27 16.30
CA GLU A 167 19.85 -30.57 15.01
C GLU A 167 18.92 -29.46 14.46
N ASP A 168 18.60 -28.44 15.26
CA ASP A 168 17.82 -27.27 14.81
C ASP A 168 18.70 -26.24 14.06
N LEU A 169 18.81 -26.42 12.74
CA LEU A 169 19.59 -25.54 11.86
C LEU A 169 18.95 -24.16 11.68
N ASN A 170 17.61 -24.11 11.60
CA ASN A 170 16.89 -22.87 11.27
C ASN A 170 16.61 -21.97 12.50
N ARG A 171 16.79 -22.52 13.71
CA ARG A 171 16.61 -21.87 15.02
C ARG A 171 15.16 -21.54 15.37
N ASP A 172 14.20 -22.35 14.92
CA ASP A 172 12.79 -22.22 15.31
C ASP A 172 12.40 -23.06 16.54
N ASN A 173 13.39 -23.75 17.14
CA ASN A 173 13.28 -24.65 18.30
C ASN A 173 12.45 -25.91 18.05
N VAL A 174 12.22 -26.28 16.79
CA VAL A 174 11.50 -27.51 16.42
C VAL A 174 12.32 -28.26 15.38
N VAL A 175 12.65 -29.52 15.66
CA VAL A 175 13.24 -30.41 14.65
C VAL A 175 12.13 -30.89 13.71
N GLN A 176 12.39 -30.79 12.41
CA GLN A 176 11.50 -31.24 11.35
C GLN A 176 12.08 -32.45 10.63
N ASP A 177 11.31 -33.53 10.53
CA ASP A 177 11.70 -34.79 9.86
C ASP A 177 11.28 -34.89 8.38
N ALA A 178 10.52 -33.90 7.89
CA ALA A 178 9.89 -33.99 6.58
C ALA A 178 10.86 -33.69 5.41
N GLU A 179 11.12 -34.70 4.58
CA GLU A 179 11.81 -34.56 3.30
C GLU A 179 10.86 -34.16 2.16
N GLN A 180 10.86 -32.87 1.81
CA GLN A 180 10.05 -32.31 0.72
C GLN A 180 10.82 -31.24 -0.06
N TYR A 181 11.56 -31.65 -1.09
CA TYR A 181 12.45 -30.76 -1.83
C TYR A 181 12.47 -31.03 -3.34
N TYR A 182 12.96 -30.03 -4.08
CA TYR A 182 13.34 -30.14 -5.48
C TYR A 182 14.82 -30.51 -5.60
N GLU A 183 15.15 -31.48 -6.45
CA GLU A 183 16.53 -31.91 -6.69
C GLU A 183 17.07 -31.32 -7.99
N TYR A 184 18.34 -30.91 -7.98
CA TYR A 184 19.10 -30.46 -9.15
C TYR A 184 20.44 -31.20 -9.18
N ALA A 185 20.63 -32.04 -10.19
CA ALA A 185 21.83 -32.83 -10.36
C ALA A 185 22.80 -32.22 -11.37
N MET A 186 24.03 -31.96 -10.95
CA MET A 186 25.15 -31.55 -11.81
C MET A 186 26.13 -32.71 -11.99
N ASP A 187 26.43 -33.08 -13.22
CA ASP A 187 27.37 -34.16 -13.55
C ASP A 187 28.77 -33.59 -13.81
N LEU A 188 29.70 -33.82 -12.89
CA LEU A 188 31.06 -33.27 -12.94
C LEU A 188 32.08 -34.25 -13.54
N ARG A 189 31.62 -35.21 -14.34
CA ARG A 189 32.50 -36.12 -15.08
C ARG A 189 33.23 -35.43 -16.23
N PRO A 190 34.50 -35.77 -16.50
CA PRO A 190 35.21 -35.28 -17.68
C PRO A 190 34.42 -35.57 -18.97
N GLY A 191 34.17 -34.53 -19.78
CA GLY A 191 33.35 -34.61 -21.00
C GLY A 191 31.97 -33.94 -20.88
N ASN A 192 31.39 -33.86 -19.67
CA ASN A 192 30.09 -33.23 -19.42
C ASN A 192 30.22 -31.75 -18.97
N LEU A 193 31.42 -31.18 -19.10
CA LEU A 193 31.75 -29.79 -18.72
C LEU A 193 31.85 -28.88 -19.96
N THR A 194 30.80 -28.91 -20.80
CA THR A 194 30.65 -28.10 -22.01
C THR A 194 29.67 -26.95 -21.78
N ILE A 195 29.89 -25.80 -22.43
CA ILE A 195 28.96 -24.67 -22.36
C ILE A 195 27.62 -25.06 -23.00
N GLY A 196 26.52 -24.71 -22.35
CA GLY A 196 25.15 -24.99 -22.82
C GLY A 196 24.56 -26.30 -22.31
N GLN A 197 25.36 -27.12 -21.63
CA GLN A 197 24.91 -28.34 -20.96
C GLN A 197 25.18 -28.24 -19.45
N ASN A 198 24.53 -29.11 -18.66
CA ASN A 198 24.85 -29.27 -17.24
C ASN A 198 24.80 -27.95 -16.42
N TYR A 199 23.89 -27.04 -16.80
CA TYR A 199 23.75 -25.69 -16.23
C TYR A 199 24.96 -24.75 -16.39
N ILE A 200 25.95 -25.09 -17.23
CA ILE A 200 27.13 -24.26 -17.49
C ILE A 200 26.78 -23.23 -18.57
N ILE A 201 26.84 -21.95 -18.20
CA ILE A 201 26.55 -20.84 -19.12
C ILE A 201 27.81 -20.19 -19.69
N ASP A 202 28.93 -20.29 -19.00
CA ASP A 202 30.22 -19.74 -19.44
C ASP A 202 31.39 -20.50 -18.79
N LYS A 203 32.59 -20.40 -19.39
CA LYS A 203 33.84 -20.82 -18.78
C LYS A 203 35.00 -19.89 -19.16
N VAL A 204 35.88 -19.63 -18.22
CA VAL A 204 37.09 -18.82 -18.44
C VAL A 204 38.32 -19.63 -18.07
N VAL A 205 39.28 -19.73 -18.99
CA VAL A 205 40.59 -20.36 -18.72
C VAL A 205 41.59 -19.24 -18.45
N ALA A 206 42.13 -19.21 -17.23
CA ALA A 206 43.05 -18.18 -16.78
C ALA A 206 44.44 -18.79 -16.49
N PRO A 207 45.52 -18.23 -17.06
CA PRO A 207 46.87 -18.57 -16.65
C PRO A 207 47.18 -17.98 -15.26
N ILE A 208 47.68 -18.81 -14.35
CA ILE A 208 48.17 -18.40 -13.03
C ILE A 208 49.70 -18.43 -13.03
N ASN A 209 50.29 -17.31 -12.61
CA ASN A 209 51.73 -17.22 -12.35
C ASN A 209 52.04 -17.96 -11.03
N PRO A 210 52.96 -18.93 -11.01
CA PRO A 210 53.29 -19.66 -9.79
C PRO A 210 53.86 -18.74 -8.70
N VAL A 211 53.47 -18.97 -7.46
CA VAL A 211 54.13 -18.36 -6.30
C VAL A 211 55.46 -19.08 -6.08
N THR A 212 56.56 -18.42 -6.44
CA THR A 212 57.98 -18.79 -6.22
C THR A 212 58.49 -20.10 -6.86
N GLY A 213 59.42 -19.98 -7.83
CA GLY A 213 60.36 -21.05 -8.23
C GLY A 213 59.93 -22.01 -9.34
N ALA A 214 58.66 -22.04 -9.77
CA ALA A 214 58.21 -22.88 -10.87
C ALA A 214 58.22 -22.14 -12.22
N THR A 215 58.75 -22.77 -13.28
CA THR A 215 59.00 -22.19 -14.62
C THR A 215 57.85 -22.38 -15.62
N THR A 216 56.69 -22.88 -15.20
CA THR A 216 55.54 -23.17 -16.08
C THR A 216 54.26 -22.54 -15.56
N THR A 217 53.56 -21.79 -16.42
CA THR A 217 52.21 -21.24 -16.21
C THR A 217 51.20 -22.36 -15.94
N GLU A 218 50.38 -22.22 -14.90
CA GLU A 218 49.27 -23.13 -14.60
C GLU A 218 47.99 -22.59 -15.26
N GLU A 219 47.17 -23.45 -15.87
CA GLU A 219 45.86 -23.03 -16.38
C GLU A 219 44.76 -23.46 -15.41
N VAL A 220 44.02 -22.50 -14.88
CA VAL A 220 42.83 -22.75 -14.07
C VAL A 220 41.59 -22.42 -14.88
N THR A 221 40.62 -23.33 -14.87
CA THR A 221 39.32 -23.10 -15.53
C THR A 221 38.26 -22.75 -14.49
N TRP A 222 37.62 -21.60 -14.67
CA TRP A 222 36.47 -21.14 -13.91
C TRP A 222 35.20 -21.49 -14.68
N TYR A 223 34.32 -22.26 -14.07
CA TYR A 223 33.02 -22.62 -14.66
C TYR A 223 31.91 -21.81 -13.99
N GLN A 224 31.06 -21.17 -14.80
CA GLN A 224 29.88 -20.46 -14.30
C GLN A 224 28.64 -21.35 -14.44
N PHE A 225 28.17 -21.88 -13.31
CA PHE A 225 26.91 -22.61 -13.22
C PHE A 225 25.74 -21.65 -12.96
N ARG A 226 24.64 -21.81 -13.71
CA ARG A 226 23.39 -21.07 -13.50
C ARG A 226 22.22 -22.04 -13.57
N ILE A 227 21.73 -22.44 -12.40
CA ILE A 227 20.65 -23.43 -12.25
C ILE A 227 19.30 -22.71 -12.24
N PRO A 228 18.41 -22.95 -13.22
CA PRO A 228 17.06 -22.40 -13.19
C PRO A 228 16.23 -23.13 -12.13
N VAL A 229 15.88 -22.45 -11.04
CA VAL A 229 15.17 -23.09 -9.91
C VAL A 229 13.85 -23.76 -10.32
N ARG A 230 13.21 -23.37 -11.42
CA ARG A 230 11.95 -24.00 -11.86
C ARG A 230 12.14 -25.24 -12.74
N GLU A 231 13.39 -25.58 -13.08
CA GLU A 231 13.76 -26.71 -13.95
C GLU A 231 14.57 -27.73 -13.13
N TYR A 232 13.87 -28.44 -12.26
CA TYR A 232 14.41 -29.48 -11.37
C TYR A 232 14.49 -30.84 -12.07
N THR A 233 15.43 -31.69 -11.63
CA THR A 233 15.62 -33.06 -12.13
C THR A 233 14.77 -34.08 -11.39
N GLY A 234 14.34 -33.78 -10.15
CA GLY A 234 13.53 -34.67 -9.33
C GLY A 234 12.71 -33.93 -8.26
N ILE A 235 11.73 -34.62 -7.69
CA ILE A 235 10.92 -34.15 -6.55
C ILE A 235 10.91 -35.26 -5.50
N GLN A 236 11.28 -34.90 -4.27
CA GLN A 236 11.11 -35.74 -3.09
C GLN A 236 9.91 -35.24 -2.27
N GLY A 237 9.15 -36.18 -1.69
CA GLY A 237 7.94 -35.86 -0.92
C GLY A 237 6.73 -35.48 -1.78
N ASN A 238 5.62 -35.13 -1.12
CA ASN A 238 4.36 -34.69 -1.75
C ASN A 238 3.86 -35.61 -2.91
N SER A 239 4.03 -36.94 -2.77
CA SER A 239 3.69 -37.93 -3.80
C SER A 239 4.32 -37.66 -5.18
N GLY A 240 5.51 -37.05 -5.19
CA GLY A 240 6.24 -36.67 -6.42
C GLY A 240 5.59 -35.51 -7.18
N GLN A 241 4.62 -34.80 -6.59
CA GLN A 241 3.93 -33.68 -7.24
C GLN A 241 4.59 -32.34 -6.92
N PRO A 242 4.63 -31.39 -7.88
CA PRO A 242 5.17 -30.05 -7.63
C PRO A 242 4.34 -29.28 -6.60
N PHE A 243 4.98 -28.74 -5.55
CA PHE A 243 4.34 -27.97 -4.46
C PHE A 243 4.60 -26.45 -4.54
N GLY A 244 5.41 -26.01 -5.50
CA GLY A 244 5.72 -24.61 -5.77
C GLY A 244 6.86 -24.04 -4.91
N PHE A 245 7.34 -22.85 -5.29
CA PHE A 245 8.50 -22.17 -4.69
C PHE A 245 8.11 -21.07 -3.69
N LYS A 246 6.95 -21.20 -3.04
CA LYS A 246 6.47 -20.17 -2.10
C LYS A 246 7.09 -20.32 -0.72
N ASN A 247 7.44 -21.54 -0.32
CA ASN A 247 8.02 -21.86 0.97
C ASN A 247 9.19 -22.82 0.74
N ILE A 248 10.40 -22.28 0.78
CA ILE A 248 11.66 -22.98 0.63
C ILE A 248 12.50 -22.55 1.82
N ARG A 249 12.93 -23.50 2.66
CA ARG A 249 13.59 -23.21 3.95
C ARG A 249 15.06 -23.63 3.95
N PHE A 250 15.36 -24.76 3.34
CA PHE A 250 16.67 -25.39 3.37
C PHE A 250 17.23 -25.61 1.98
N MET A 251 18.56 -25.66 1.94
CA MET A 251 19.34 -26.11 0.81
C MET A 251 20.34 -27.16 1.30
N ARG A 252 20.29 -28.37 0.75
CA ARG A 252 21.26 -29.43 1.04
C ARG A 252 22.13 -29.68 -0.19
N LEU A 253 23.44 -29.65 0.02
CA LEU A 253 24.44 -29.87 -1.02
C LEU A 253 25.20 -31.15 -0.69
N TYR A 254 25.34 -32.06 -1.65
CA TYR A 254 26.11 -33.29 -1.42
C TYR A 254 26.78 -33.81 -2.69
N LEU A 255 27.85 -34.57 -2.49
CA LEU A 255 28.64 -35.19 -3.56
C LEU A 255 28.39 -36.70 -3.55
N THR A 256 28.22 -37.29 -4.73
CA THR A 256 28.00 -38.74 -4.84
C THR A 256 28.64 -39.32 -6.10
N GLY A 257 29.01 -40.60 -6.03
CA GLY A 257 29.59 -41.33 -7.16
C GLY A 257 31.05 -40.99 -7.49
N TRP A 258 31.80 -40.43 -6.54
CA TRP A 258 33.24 -40.17 -6.66
C TRP A 258 34.05 -41.39 -6.20
N GLN A 259 35.08 -41.78 -6.98
CA GLN A 259 35.98 -42.91 -6.64
C GLN A 259 37.32 -42.46 -6.06
N GLN A 260 37.66 -41.18 -6.23
CA GLN A 260 38.89 -40.55 -5.76
C GLN A 260 38.54 -39.26 -5.01
N PRO A 261 39.39 -38.79 -4.08
CA PRO A 261 39.19 -37.52 -3.39
C PRO A 261 38.93 -36.37 -4.36
N VAL A 262 38.02 -35.47 -3.99
CA VAL A 262 37.65 -34.29 -4.78
C VAL A 262 37.57 -33.07 -3.86
N VAL A 263 37.96 -31.91 -4.38
CA VAL A 263 37.78 -30.62 -3.73
C VAL A 263 37.07 -29.69 -4.69
N LEU A 264 35.85 -29.27 -4.36
CA LEU A 264 35.12 -28.25 -5.11
C LEU A 264 35.28 -26.90 -4.43
N ARG A 265 35.71 -25.88 -5.18
CA ARG A 265 35.83 -24.50 -4.69
C ARG A 265 34.75 -23.64 -5.32
N LEU A 266 33.80 -23.19 -4.51
CA LEU A 266 32.72 -22.32 -4.93
C LEU A 266 33.09 -20.87 -4.57
N VAL A 267 33.31 -20.01 -5.57
CA VAL A 267 33.73 -18.61 -5.32
C VAL A 267 32.58 -17.75 -4.83
N GLN A 268 31.43 -17.85 -5.51
CA GLN A 268 30.27 -17.00 -5.25
C GLN A 268 28.97 -17.80 -5.42
N PRO A 269 28.70 -18.77 -4.51
CA PRO A 269 27.40 -19.42 -4.47
C PRO A 269 26.34 -18.38 -4.05
N GLN A 270 25.40 -18.05 -4.94
CA GLN A 270 24.37 -17.04 -4.66
C GLN A 270 23.05 -17.33 -5.36
N PHE A 271 21.95 -16.90 -4.73
CA PHE A 271 20.64 -16.85 -5.37
C PHE A 271 20.49 -15.54 -6.15
N VAL A 272 20.22 -15.65 -7.45
CA VAL A 272 20.02 -14.48 -8.33
C VAL A 272 18.53 -14.30 -8.62
N ALA A 273 17.99 -13.15 -8.24
CA ALA A 273 16.61 -12.77 -8.55
C ALA A 273 16.54 -11.91 -9.81
N ASN A 274 15.69 -12.30 -10.76
CA ASN A 274 15.44 -11.49 -11.95
C ASN A 274 14.27 -10.52 -11.73
N GLN A 275 14.44 -9.25 -12.09
CA GLN A 275 13.36 -8.26 -12.06
C GLN A 275 12.34 -8.50 -13.17
N TRP A 276 12.79 -9.08 -14.29
CA TRP A 276 11.95 -9.47 -15.41
C TRP A 276 11.44 -10.89 -15.20
N ARG A 277 10.12 -11.06 -15.39
CA ARG A 277 9.43 -12.33 -15.14
C ARG A 277 8.98 -12.96 -16.45
N ARG A 278 9.02 -14.29 -16.51
CA ARG A 278 8.49 -15.04 -17.65
C ARG A 278 6.98 -14.87 -17.74
N TYR A 279 6.48 -14.46 -18.90
CA TYR A 279 5.05 -14.52 -19.19
C TYR A 279 4.67 -15.98 -19.50
N LEU A 280 3.82 -16.56 -18.64
CA LEU A 280 3.51 -18.00 -18.68
C LEU A 280 2.38 -18.33 -19.66
N SER A 281 1.49 -17.38 -19.92
CA SER A 281 0.39 -17.58 -20.86
C SER A 281 0.90 -17.51 -22.29
N ARG A 282 0.29 -18.32 -23.17
CA ARG A 282 0.61 -18.32 -24.60
C ARG A 282 0.27 -16.97 -25.23
N LEU A 283 1.19 -16.43 -26.01
CA LEU A 283 0.97 -15.26 -26.85
C LEU A 283 0.95 -15.73 -28.30
N SER A 284 -0.07 -15.36 -29.05
CA SER A 284 -0.23 -15.75 -30.46
C SER A 284 -0.36 -14.53 -31.36
N ASP A 285 0.13 -14.65 -32.59
CA ASP A 285 -0.13 -13.69 -33.65
C ASP A 285 -1.65 -13.67 -33.95
N PRO A 286 -2.29 -12.49 -34.06
CA PRO A 286 -3.70 -12.40 -34.46
C PRO A 286 -4.03 -13.04 -35.81
N ASN A 287 -3.03 -13.19 -36.69
CA ASN A 287 -3.20 -13.81 -38.01
C ASN A 287 -3.10 -15.34 -37.98
N LEU A 288 -2.90 -15.96 -36.81
CA LEU A 288 -2.81 -17.41 -36.67
C LEU A 288 -4.15 -18.08 -37.03
N VAL A 289 -4.18 -18.79 -38.16
CA VAL A 289 -5.37 -19.50 -38.66
C VAL A 289 -5.72 -20.65 -37.71
N GLY A 290 -6.97 -20.69 -37.23
CA GLY A 290 -7.44 -21.68 -36.25
C GLY A 290 -7.24 -21.28 -34.78
N GLY A 291 -6.69 -20.09 -34.52
CA GLY A 291 -6.45 -19.55 -33.18
C GLY A 291 -5.39 -20.33 -32.41
N VAL A 292 -5.42 -20.23 -31.08
CA VAL A 292 -4.60 -21.07 -30.20
C VAL A 292 -5.16 -22.50 -30.23
N GLY A 293 -4.87 -23.24 -31.29
CA GLY A 293 -5.38 -24.60 -31.54
C GLY A 293 -4.90 -25.65 -30.53
N GLN A 294 -4.98 -26.93 -30.92
CA GLN A 294 -4.59 -28.11 -30.12
C GLN A 294 -3.11 -28.19 -29.71
N GLN A 295 -2.26 -27.24 -30.13
CA GLN A 295 -0.85 -27.22 -29.71
C GLN A 295 -0.73 -26.84 -28.23
N VAL A 296 -0.24 -27.78 -27.43
CA VAL A 296 -0.14 -27.65 -25.96
C VAL A 296 0.89 -26.59 -25.56
N THR A 297 1.94 -26.40 -26.35
CA THR A 297 3.10 -25.55 -26.05
C THR A 297 3.40 -24.58 -27.19
N ASP A 298 4.00 -23.44 -26.87
CA ASP A 298 4.35 -22.31 -27.76
C ASP A 298 5.86 -22.25 -28.10
N ALA A 299 6.72 -22.78 -27.22
CA ALA A 299 8.13 -23.08 -27.47
C ALA A 299 8.53 -24.36 -26.71
N ASP A 300 9.74 -24.89 -26.93
CA ASP A 300 10.26 -26.02 -26.15
C ASP A 300 10.93 -25.55 -24.86
N ALA A 301 11.74 -24.50 -24.93
CA ALA A 301 12.36 -23.85 -23.78
C ALA A 301 12.34 -22.32 -23.91
N PHE A 302 12.28 -21.62 -22.76
CA PHE A 302 12.43 -20.16 -22.71
C PHE A 302 13.06 -19.72 -21.39
N ASN A 303 14.25 -19.13 -21.49
CA ASN A 303 15.08 -18.71 -20.37
C ASN A 303 15.28 -17.18 -20.37
N ILE A 304 15.26 -16.59 -19.17
CA ILE A 304 15.48 -15.17 -18.93
C ILE A 304 16.70 -15.03 -18.03
N SER A 305 17.72 -14.36 -18.55
CA SER A 305 19.01 -14.17 -17.88
C SER A 305 19.51 -12.75 -18.10
N THR A 306 20.71 -12.47 -17.60
CA THR A 306 21.44 -11.23 -17.88
C THR A 306 22.78 -11.56 -18.53
N VAL A 307 23.23 -10.64 -19.39
CA VAL A 307 24.62 -10.57 -19.89
C VAL A 307 25.23 -9.27 -19.42
N SER A 308 26.52 -9.28 -19.10
CA SER A 308 27.20 -8.09 -18.57
C SER A 308 28.61 -7.93 -19.12
N VAL A 309 29.14 -6.70 -19.05
CA VAL A 309 30.49 -6.41 -19.54
C VAL A 309 31.57 -7.08 -18.70
N GLU A 310 31.35 -7.21 -17.38
CA GLU A 310 32.30 -7.83 -16.46
C GLU A 310 32.30 -9.37 -16.55
N GLU A 311 31.13 -9.99 -16.77
CA GLU A 311 31.01 -11.45 -16.82
C GLU A 311 31.09 -12.03 -18.23
N ASN A 312 30.73 -11.28 -19.28
CA ASN A 312 30.58 -11.79 -20.65
C ASN A 312 31.28 -10.92 -21.71
N GLY A 313 32.23 -10.09 -21.30
CA GLY A 313 32.96 -9.15 -22.17
C GLY A 313 34.02 -9.77 -23.10
N LEU A 314 34.73 -8.90 -23.83
CA LEU A 314 35.74 -9.26 -24.85
C LEU A 314 36.95 -10.04 -24.32
N SER A 315 37.27 -9.94 -23.02
CA SER A 315 38.42 -10.61 -22.40
C SER A 315 38.21 -12.10 -22.15
N ASN A 316 36.97 -12.58 -22.18
CA ASN A 316 36.66 -14.00 -22.13
C ASN A 316 36.88 -14.58 -23.53
N GLY A 317 37.41 -15.80 -23.64
CA GLY A 317 37.89 -16.44 -24.89
C GLY A 317 36.86 -16.69 -26.00
N ALA A 318 35.83 -15.85 -26.13
CA ALA A 318 34.79 -15.82 -27.16
C ALA A 318 35.33 -15.92 -28.60
N SER A 319 36.60 -15.56 -28.82
CA SER A 319 37.26 -15.70 -30.14
C SER A 319 37.55 -17.15 -30.56
N THR A 320 37.40 -18.15 -29.69
CA THR A 320 37.76 -19.55 -30.01
C THR A 320 36.60 -20.43 -30.46
N ASN A 321 35.34 -20.05 -30.20
CA ASN A 321 34.14 -20.86 -30.51
C ASN A 321 33.06 -20.14 -31.34
N GLY A 322 33.29 -18.91 -31.80
CA GLY A 322 32.30 -18.14 -32.57
C GLY A 322 31.15 -17.53 -31.74
N SER A 323 31.27 -17.51 -30.41
CA SER A 323 30.32 -16.83 -29.51
C SER A 323 30.46 -15.31 -29.63
N ILE A 324 29.35 -14.58 -29.44
CA ILE A 324 29.32 -13.12 -29.50
C ILE A 324 29.59 -12.55 -28.09
N PRO A 325 30.64 -11.74 -27.89
CA PRO A 325 30.91 -11.11 -26.60
C PRO A 325 29.94 -9.95 -26.34
N TYR A 326 29.68 -9.68 -25.07
CA TYR A 326 28.91 -8.51 -24.67
C TYR A 326 29.77 -7.25 -24.75
N VAL A 327 29.34 -6.32 -25.61
CA VAL A 327 29.91 -4.97 -25.74
C VAL A 327 28.84 -3.96 -25.40
N GLN A 328 29.21 -2.82 -24.83
CA GLN A 328 28.25 -1.76 -24.50
C GLN A 328 27.51 -1.25 -25.75
N PRO A 329 26.23 -0.85 -25.67
CA PRO A 329 25.54 -0.23 -26.80
C PRO A 329 26.19 1.08 -27.26
N PRO A 330 26.12 1.43 -28.56
CA PRO A 330 26.71 2.66 -29.09
C PRO A 330 26.23 3.93 -28.36
N GLY A 331 27.17 4.73 -27.89
CA GLY A 331 26.92 6.01 -27.20
C GLY A 331 26.56 5.90 -25.73
N ILE A 332 26.65 4.70 -25.14
CA ILE A 332 26.45 4.47 -23.70
C ILE A 332 27.82 4.38 -23.04
N ILE A 333 27.93 4.99 -21.85
CA ILE A 333 29.14 5.01 -21.05
C ILE A 333 28.82 4.46 -19.67
N ARG A 334 29.74 3.69 -19.11
CA ARG A 334 29.60 3.16 -17.74
C ARG A 334 29.63 4.29 -16.73
N ASP A 335 28.70 4.24 -15.79
CA ASP A 335 28.71 5.13 -14.64
C ASP A 335 29.98 4.91 -13.80
N VAL A 336 30.52 6.01 -13.28
CA VAL A 336 31.70 6.00 -12.43
C VAL A 336 31.29 6.32 -11.01
N GLU A 337 31.51 5.38 -10.11
CA GLU A 337 31.34 5.60 -8.68
C GLU A 337 32.62 6.21 -8.10
N TYR A 338 32.46 7.40 -7.53
CA TYR A 338 33.50 8.10 -6.79
C TYR A 338 33.37 7.73 -5.29
N GLY A 339 34.05 6.65 -4.88
CA GLY A 339 34.12 6.21 -3.48
C GLY A 339 35.12 7.01 -2.64
N SER A 340 35.24 6.68 -1.35
CA SER A 340 36.20 7.30 -0.41
C SER A 340 37.67 6.94 -0.69
N THR A 341 37.92 5.92 -1.51
CA THR A 341 39.24 5.53 -2.00
C THR A 341 39.64 6.34 -3.23
N SER A 342 40.94 6.61 -3.43
CA SER A 342 41.48 7.34 -4.58
C SER A 342 41.30 6.65 -5.95
N VAL A 343 40.66 5.47 -5.99
CA VAL A 343 40.41 4.70 -7.20
C VAL A 343 38.93 4.81 -7.55
N SER A 344 38.64 5.45 -8.68
CA SER A 344 37.31 5.48 -9.28
C SER A 344 36.95 4.09 -9.83
N ARG A 345 35.73 3.61 -9.56
CA ARG A 345 35.26 2.29 -10.04
C ARG A 345 34.17 2.50 -11.07
N GLN A 346 34.24 1.74 -12.17
CA GLN A 346 33.15 1.71 -13.14
C GLN A 346 32.07 0.74 -12.66
N GLN A 347 30.82 1.18 -12.68
CA GLN A 347 29.67 0.33 -12.40
C GLN A 347 29.48 -0.70 -13.51
N ASN A 348 28.91 -1.87 -13.18
CA ASN A 348 28.69 -2.92 -14.17
C ASN A 348 27.57 -2.50 -15.15
N GLU A 349 27.76 -2.78 -16.44
CA GLU A 349 26.76 -2.60 -17.49
C GLU A 349 26.12 -3.96 -17.79
N GLN A 350 24.78 -4.04 -17.82
CA GLN A 350 24.06 -5.30 -18.02
C GLN A 350 22.85 -5.15 -18.95
N SER A 351 22.61 -6.16 -19.80
CA SER A 351 21.39 -6.29 -20.59
C SER A 351 20.53 -7.48 -20.15
N LEU A 352 19.22 -7.37 -20.41
CA LEU A 352 18.30 -8.49 -20.35
C LEU A 352 18.56 -9.45 -21.52
N ARG A 353 18.75 -10.76 -21.25
CA ARG A 353 18.90 -11.81 -22.28
C ARG A 353 17.73 -12.78 -22.25
N LEU A 354 17.01 -12.87 -23.35
CA LEU A 354 15.88 -13.77 -23.58
C LEU A 354 16.28 -14.82 -24.63
N CYS A 355 16.31 -16.09 -24.26
CA CYS A 355 16.63 -17.17 -25.21
C CYS A 355 15.46 -18.13 -25.33
N VAL A 356 15.11 -18.48 -26.56
CA VAL A 356 14.02 -19.41 -26.88
C VAL A 356 14.54 -20.54 -27.75
N GLU A 357 14.05 -21.75 -27.50
CA GLU A 357 14.29 -22.92 -28.34
C GLU A 357 12.98 -23.36 -28.99
N ASN A 358 13.02 -23.59 -30.31
CA ASN A 358 11.90 -24.03 -31.14
C ASN A 358 10.61 -23.20 -30.92
N LEU A 359 10.72 -21.86 -31.00
CA LEU A 359 9.56 -20.97 -31.00
C LEU A 359 8.67 -21.26 -32.21
N ARG A 360 7.47 -21.78 -31.96
CA ARG A 360 6.57 -22.27 -33.02
C ARG A 360 6.01 -21.12 -33.87
N ASP A 361 5.67 -21.44 -35.11
CA ASP A 361 5.04 -20.51 -36.07
C ASP A 361 3.76 -19.89 -35.50
N GLY A 362 3.65 -18.55 -35.59
CA GLY A 362 2.54 -17.77 -35.03
C GLY A 362 2.51 -17.60 -33.51
N TYR A 363 3.55 -17.99 -32.77
CA TYR A 363 3.64 -17.84 -31.32
C TYR A 363 4.73 -16.87 -30.87
N ALA A 364 4.56 -16.33 -29.67
CA ALA A 364 5.50 -15.43 -29.02
C ALA A 364 5.87 -15.86 -27.60
N LYS A 365 7.10 -15.54 -27.21
CA LYS A 365 7.60 -15.62 -25.83
C LYS A 365 8.08 -14.27 -25.37
N ALA A 366 7.81 -13.95 -24.10
CA ALA A 366 8.11 -12.65 -23.56
C ALA A 366 8.45 -12.68 -22.08
N ALA A 367 9.19 -11.67 -21.68
CA ALA A 367 9.38 -11.28 -20.29
C ALA A 367 8.59 -10.01 -19.99
N TYR A 368 8.06 -9.88 -18.79
CA TYR A 368 7.35 -8.68 -18.36
C TYR A 368 7.90 -8.12 -17.05
N LYS A 369 7.71 -6.82 -16.87
CA LYS A 369 8.05 -6.08 -15.66
C LYS A 369 6.91 -5.13 -15.33
N ASN A 370 6.47 -5.19 -14.07
CA ASN A 370 5.50 -4.23 -13.55
C ASN A 370 6.23 -2.88 -13.33
N ILE A 371 5.63 -1.80 -13.81
CA ILE A 371 6.14 -0.43 -13.65
C ILE A 371 4.98 0.49 -13.26
N THR A 372 5.26 1.66 -12.72
CA THR A 372 4.21 2.67 -12.46
C THR A 372 4.78 4.02 -12.84
N ILE A 373 4.46 4.47 -14.06
CA ILE A 373 5.04 5.68 -14.63
C ILE A 373 4.03 6.41 -15.50
N ASN A 374 4.07 7.74 -15.45
CA ASN A 374 3.37 8.63 -16.36
C ASN A 374 4.33 9.05 -17.48
N LEU A 375 3.98 8.71 -18.72
CA LEU A 375 4.81 8.97 -19.90
C LEU A 375 4.38 10.22 -20.70
N LEU A 376 3.34 10.95 -20.29
CA LEU A 376 2.73 12.04 -21.08
C LEU A 376 3.68 13.18 -21.44
N ARG A 377 4.64 13.49 -20.56
CA ARG A 377 5.61 14.58 -20.78
C ARG A 377 6.88 14.14 -21.49
N TYR A 378 7.04 12.86 -21.81
CA TYR A 378 8.16 12.37 -22.62
C TYR A 378 7.73 12.27 -24.09
N LYS A 379 8.65 12.51 -25.01
CA LYS A 379 8.35 12.48 -26.45
C LYS A 379 8.82 11.22 -27.12
N ARG A 380 9.89 10.58 -26.64
CA ARG A 380 10.51 9.44 -27.32
C ARG A 380 10.82 8.29 -26.39
N LEU A 381 10.65 7.08 -26.92
CA LEU A 381 11.09 5.83 -26.33
C LEU A 381 12.32 5.34 -27.09
N ARG A 382 13.36 4.94 -26.35
CA ARG A 382 14.57 4.31 -26.91
C ARG A 382 14.90 3.02 -26.20
N MET A 383 15.37 2.04 -26.97
CA MET A 383 15.88 0.77 -26.48
C MET A 383 16.80 0.16 -27.54
N TYR A 384 17.88 -0.47 -27.12
CA TYR A 384 18.76 -1.21 -28.02
C TYR A 384 18.42 -2.69 -27.95
N LEU A 385 18.40 -3.33 -29.11
CA LEU A 385 18.17 -4.76 -29.23
C LEU A 385 19.31 -5.42 -30.00
N HIS A 386 19.75 -6.57 -29.51
CA HIS A 386 20.67 -7.46 -30.18
C HIS A 386 19.99 -8.81 -30.35
N ALA A 387 20.23 -9.50 -31.47
CA ALA A 387 19.76 -10.86 -31.65
C ALA A 387 20.82 -11.73 -32.32
N ASP A 388 20.91 -12.97 -31.87
CA ASP A 388 21.84 -13.97 -32.38
C ASP A 388 21.21 -15.37 -32.39
N SER A 389 21.69 -16.22 -33.29
CA SER A 389 21.29 -17.62 -33.36
C SER A 389 22.43 -18.46 -33.93
N GLN A 390 22.59 -19.67 -33.41
CA GLN A 390 23.44 -20.72 -33.98
C GLN A 390 22.63 -21.72 -34.83
N ASP A 391 21.30 -21.60 -34.86
CA ASP A 391 20.44 -22.49 -35.63
C ASP A 391 20.36 -22.02 -37.10
N PRO A 392 20.80 -22.85 -38.06
CA PRO A 392 20.76 -22.49 -39.48
C PRO A 392 19.35 -22.30 -40.05
N ASN A 393 18.29 -22.72 -39.32
CA ASN A 393 16.90 -22.48 -39.72
C ASN A 393 16.37 -21.09 -39.34
N THR A 394 17.14 -20.29 -38.60
CA THR A 394 16.73 -18.96 -38.14
C THR A 394 17.47 -17.87 -38.91
N ASN A 395 16.77 -17.18 -39.82
CA ASN A 395 17.34 -16.12 -40.65
C ASN A 395 16.96 -14.72 -40.15
N SER A 396 17.72 -13.72 -40.61
CA SER A 396 17.38 -12.32 -40.35
C SER A 396 16.03 -11.96 -40.99
N GLY A 397 15.13 -11.38 -40.20
CA GLY A 397 13.78 -11.00 -40.61
C GLY A 397 12.70 -12.03 -40.28
N ASP A 398 13.06 -13.28 -39.95
CA ASP A 398 12.10 -14.34 -39.62
C ASP A 398 11.36 -14.03 -38.31
N VAL A 399 12.10 -13.57 -37.29
CA VAL A 399 11.56 -13.28 -35.96
C VAL A 399 11.43 -11.78 -35.75
N ARG A 400 10.35 -11.37 -35.08
CA ARG A 400 10.12 -9.97 -34.70
C ARG A 400 10.33 -9.77 -33.22
N ALA A 401 11.07 -8.75 -32.84
CA ALA A 401 11.02 -8.25 -31.47
C ALA A 401 9.80 -7.35 -31.31
N PHE A 402 9.24 -7.33 -30.10
CA PHE A 402 8.20 -6.40 -29.73
C PHE A 402 8.36 -5.91 -28.30
N ILE A 403 7.88 -4.70 -28.07
CA ILE A 403 7.69 -4.13 -26.75
C ILE A 403 6.23 -3.73 -26.57
N ARG A 404 5.58 -4.23 -25.51
CA ARG A 404 4.25 -3.77 -25.07
C ARG A 404 4.38 -2.84 -23.89
N ILE A 405 3.59 -1.77 -23.89
CA ILE A 405 3.50 -0.79 -22.81
C ILE A 405 2.01 -0.44 -22.63
N GLY A 406 1.50 -0.53 -21.42
CA GLY A 406 0.08 -0.25 -21.17
C GLY A 406 -0.33 -0.41 -19.72
N THR A 407 -1.65 -0.42 -19.51
CA THR A 407 -2.28 -0.70 -18.22
C THR A 407 -2.33 -2.22 -17.94
N ASP A 408 -2.19 -3.04 -18.97
CA ASP A 408 -1.99 -4.49 -18.84
C ASP A 408 -1.13 -5.05 -20.00
N TYR A 409 -1.01 -6.38 -20.06
CA TYR A 409 -0.15 -7.09 -21.02
C TYR A 409 -0.89 -7.70 -22.23
N SER A 410 -2.23 -7.78 -22.18
CA SER A 410 -3.01 -8.65 -23.07
C SER A 410 -4.34 -8.08 -23.55
N GLN A 411 -4.89 -7.04 -22.92
CA GLN A 411 -6.16 -6.42 -23.28
C GLN A 411 -6.04 -4.92 -23.59
N ASN A 412 -5.15 -4.19 -22.93
CA ASN A 412 -4.97 -2.75 -23.05
C ASN A 412 -3.48 -2.40 -23.14
N TYR A 413 -2.93 -2.50 -24.35
CA TYR A 413 -1.52 -2.19 -24.60
C TYR A 413 -1.29 -1.50 -25.94
N TYR A 414 -0.23 -0.68 -25.96
CA TYR A 414 0.49 -0.32 -27.17
C TYR A 414 1.63 -1.31 -27.38
N GLU A 415 1.80 -1.82 -28.59
CA GLU A 415 2.93 -2.64 -28.98
C GLU A 415 3.71 -1.95 -30.10
N TYR A 416 5.02 -1.88 -29.97
CA TYR A 416 5.91 -1.56 -31.08
C TYR A 416 6.67 -2.82 -31.48
N SER A 417 6.63 -3.17 -32.77
CA SER A 417 7.22 -4.40 -33.28
C SER A 417 8.10 -4.13 -34.51
N LEU A 418 9.27 -4.76 -34.56
CA LEU A 418 10.22 -4.69 -35.68
C LEU A 418 10.83 -6.07 -35.99
N PRO A 419 11.18 -6.36 -37.26
CA PRO A 419 11.89 -7.58 -37.64
C PRO A 419 13.35 -7.52 -37.19
N LEU A 420 13.87 -8.60 -36.61
CA LEU A 420 15.23 -8.67 -36.09
C LEU A 420 16.25 -8.98 -37.18
N ALA A 421 17.33 -8.22 -37.22
CA ALA A 421 18.56 -8.55 -37.93
C ALA A 421 19.50 -9.33 -37.00
N LEU A 422 19.96 -10.50 -37.44
CA LEU A 422 20.83 -11.36 -36.64
C LEU A 422 22.29 -10.94 -36.76
N THR A 423 23.00 -11.02 -35.64
CA THR A 423 24.46 -10.86 -35.58
C THR A 423 25.12 -12.17 -35.99
N LYS A 424 26.19 -12.07 -36.78
CA LYS A 424 26.93 -13.25 -37.23
C LYS A 424 27.85 -13.73 -36.11
N ALA A 425 28.04 -15.05 -36.02
CA ALA A 425 28.95 -15.68 -35.08
C ALA A 425 30.38 -15.08 -35.20
N GLY A 426 31.02 -14.83 -34.06
CA GLY A 426 32.38 -14.27 -33.96
C GLY A 426 32.49 -12.76 -34.18
N GLU A 427 31.37 -12.06 -34.39
CA GLU A 427 31.38 -10.60 -34.51
C GLU A 427 31.68 -9.92 -33.16
N THR A 428 32.52 -8.88 -33.18
CA THR A 428 32.98 -8.19 -31.96
C THR A 428 32.83 -6.67 -32.05
N SER A 429 32.56 -6.14 -33.24
CA SER A 429 32.35 -4.70 -33.43
C SER A 429 31.03 -4.23 -32.82
N GLN A 430 31.09 -3.12 -32.09
CA GLN A 430 29.96 -2.54 -31.37
C GLN A 430 28.72 -2.31 -32.26
N ASP A 431 28.91 -1.77 -33.47
CA ASP A 431 27.81 -1.47 -34.41
C ASP A 431 27.23 -2.72 -35.09
N LEU A 432 28.00 -3.81 -35.14
CA LEU A 432 27.57 -5.07 -35.74
C LEU A 432 26.91 -5.99 -34.73
N VAL A 433 27.27 -5.88 -33.44
CA VAL A 433 26.53 -6.48 -32.32
C VAL A 433 25.23 -5.71 -32.11
N TRP A 434 25.28 -4.39 -31.93
CA TRP A 434 24.10 -3.54 -31.74
C TRP A 434 23.66 -2.89 -33.04
N ARG A 435 23.15 -3.72 -33.96
CA ARG A 435 22.69 -3.30 -35.28
C ARG A 435 21.67 -2.15 -35.20
N ALA A 436 21.87 -1.11 -36.00
CA ALA A 436 20.98 0.05 -36.04
C ALA A 436 19.53 -0.31 -36.44
N GLU A 437 19.35 -1.35 -37.26
CA GLU A 437 18.04 -1.86 -37.68
C GLU A 437 17.20 -2.37 -36.50
N ASN A 438 17.87 -2.94 -35.49
CA ASN A 438 17.26 -3.47 -34.27
C ASN A 438 16.99 -2.39 -33.21
N SER A 439 17.52 -1.19 -33.39
CA SER A 439 17.30 -0.08 -32.47
C SER A 439 15.85 0.39 -32.50
N ILE A 440 15.26 0.52 -31.30
CA ILE A 440 13.97 1.16 -31.09
C ILE A 440 14.24 2.63 -30.79
N ASP A 441 13.73 3.51 -31.65
CA ASP A 441 13.65 4.94 -31.43
C ASP A 441 12.35 5.45 -32.04
N VAL A 442 11.31 5.54 -31.22
CA VAL A 442 9.93 5.83 -31.65
C VAL A 442 9.35 6.98 -30.84
N ALA A 443 8.62 7.87 -31.50
CA ALA A 443 7.94 8.96 -30.79
C ALA A 443 6.66 8.44 -30.13
N PHE A 444 6.38 8.87 -28.90
CA PHE A 444 5.11 8.58 -28.24
C PHE A 444 3.92 9.10 -29.07
N GLN A 445 4.11 10.22 -29.78
CA GLN A 445 3.10 10.77 -30.68
C GLN A 445 2.71 9.78 -31.80
N ASP A 446 3.62 8.93 -32.29
CA ASP A 446 3.30 7.94 -33.34
C ASP A 446 2.27 6.92 -32.84
N PHE A 447 2.34 6.52 -31.56
CA PHE A 447 1.35 5.64 -30.94
C PHE A 447 0.00 6.34 -30.74
N ILE A 448 0.02 7.61 -30.31
CA ILE A 448 -1.20 8.41 -30.12
C ILE A 448 -1.90 8.66 -31.47
N ASP A 449 -1.13 8.94 -32.53
CA ASP A 449 -1.65 9.13 -33.88
C ASP A 449 -2.27 7.84 -34.42
N ALA A 450 -1.59 6.70 -34.22
CA ALA A 450 -2.13 5.39 -34.54
C ALA A 450 -3.44 5.09 -33.79
N LYS A 451 -3.51 5.42 -32.49
CA LYS A 451 -4.73 5.28 -31.69
C LYS A 451 -5.85 6.20 -32.17
N SER A 452 -5.53 7.44 -32.54
CA SER A 452 -6.49 8.38 -33.11
C SER A 452 -7.09 7.83 -34.42
N ARG A 453 -6.25 7.36 -35.34
CA ARG A 453 -6.69 6.70 -36.59
C ARG A 453 -7.60 5.51 -36.32
N ARG A 454 -7.23 4.66 -35.35
CA ARG A 454 -8.02 3.53 -34.89
C ARG A 454 -9.38 3.98 -34.33
N ASN A 455 -9.41 5.00 -33.48
CA ASN A 455 -10.64 5.51 -32.87
C ASN A 455 -11.58 6.13 -33.93
N ILE A 456 -11.03 6.79 -34.96
CA ILE A 456 -11.79 7.24 -36.13
C ILE A 456 -12.36 6.05 -36.91
N ALA A 457 -11.59 4.97 -37.08
CA ALA A 457 -12.06 3.75 -37.74
C ALA A 457 -13.18 3.05 -36.94
N ILE A 458 -13.07 3.00 -35.60
CA ILE A 458 -14.15 2.49 -34.71
C ILE A 458 -15.42 3.33 -34.90
N ALA A 459 -15.31 4.66 -34.87
CA ALA A 459 -16.45 5.56 -35.05
C ALA A 459 -17.11 5.44 -36.43
N ARG A 460 -16.47 4.76 -37.39
CA ARG A 460 -16.98 4.43 -38.73
C ARG A 460 -17.41 2.96 -38.88
N GLY A 461 -17.32 2.16 -37.81
CA GLY A 461 -17.62 0.73 -37.83
C GLY A 461 -16.58 -0.14 -38.57
N LEU A 462 -15.36 0.36 -38.76
CA LEU A 462 -14.27 -0.30 -39.50
C LEU A 462 -13.24 -1.00 -38.61
N ALA A 463 -13.28 -0.78 -37.29
CA ALA A 463 -12.36 -1.35 -36.31
C ALA A 463 -13.09 -1.62 -34.98
N SER A 464 -12.42 -2.31 -34.06
CA SER A 464 -12.94 -2.64 -32.72
C SER A 464 -11.91 -2.36 -31.62
N LEU A 465 -12.35 -2.22 -30.38
CA LEU A 465 -11.49 -2.21 -29.19
C LEU A 465 -10.95 -3.60 -28.85
N THR A 466 -11.66 -4.65 -29.24
CA THR A 466 -11.36 -6.05 -28.86
C THR A 466 -10.46 -6.79 -29.85
N VAL A 467 -10.15 -6.17 -30.98
CA VAL A 467 -9.31 -6.74 -32.05
C VAL A 467 -8.05 -5.90 -32.20
N PRO A 468 -6.85 -6.50 -32.26
CA PRO A 468 -5.61 -5.74 -32.42
C PRO A 468 -5.63 -4.93 -33.72
N TYR A 469 -5.43 -3.61 -33.59
CA TYR A 469 -5.32 -2.70 -34.72
C TYR A 469 -3.85 -2.51 -35.08
N VAL A 470 -3.46 -2.84 -36.30
CA VAL A 470 -2.09 -2.74 -36.79
C VAL A 470 -1.94 -1.49 -37.64
N ASP A 471 -0.95 -0.66 -37.32
CA ASP A 471 -0.62 0.56 -38.04
C ASP A 471 0.86 0.59 -38.40
N SER A 472 1.15 0.93 -39.65
CA SER A 472 2.52 1.07 -40.17
C SER A 472 2.76 2.43 -40.84
N VAL A 473 1.80 3.34 -40.77
CA VAL A 473 1.88 4.63 -41.48
C VAL A 473 2.85 5.56 -40.76
N GLY A 474 3.86 6.05 -41.50
CA GLY A 474 4.89 6.96 -40.98
C GLY A 474 6.09 6.25 -40.35
N LEU A 475 6.12 4.91 -40.34
CA LEU A 475 7.21 4.12 -39.77
C LEU A 475 8.16 3.60 -40.86
N ALA A 476 9.40 3.30 -40.45
CA ALA A 476 10.39 2.64 -41.31
C ALA A 476 9.89 1.26 -41.78
N ARG A 477 10.35 0.82 -42.96
CA ARG A 477 9.87 -0.40 -43.63
C ARG A 477 9.94 -1.61 -42.68
N GLY A 478 8.80 -2.29 -42.52
CA GLY A 478 8.67 -3.50 -41.69
C GLY A 478 8.40 -3.25 -40.20
N LYS A 479 8.53 -2.03 -39.69
CA LYS A 479 8.17 -1.67 -38.31
C LYS A 479 6.67 -1.36 -38.22
N ARG A 480 6.03 -1.71 -37.10
CA ARG A 480 4.57 -1.55 -36.91
C ARG A 480 4.23 -1.20 -35.46
N ILE A 481 3.16 -0.44 -35.28
CA ILE A 481 2.50 -0.19 -34.00
C ILE A 481 1.22 -1.03 -33.97
N ILE A 482 0.97 -1.74 -32.87
CA ILE A 482 -0.26 -2.51 -32.65
C ILE A 482 -0.95 -1.97 -31.40
N ILE A 483 -2.27 -1.82 -31.46
CA ILE A 483 -3.07 -1.26 -30.39
C ILE A 483 -4.22 -2.21 -30.09
N LEU A 484 -4.37 -2.59 -28.82
CA LEU A 484 -5.50 -3.39 -28.34
C LEU A 484 -6.12 -2.73 -27.11
N GLY A 485 -7.45 -2.74 -26.99
CA GLY A 485 -8.18 -2.10 -25.90
C GLY A 485 -8.04 -0.58 -25.92
N ASN A 486 -8.06 0.05 -24.75
CA ASN A 486 -7.81 1.49 -24.60
C ASN A 486 -6.58 1.73 -23.70
N PRO A 487 -5.35 1.47 -24.22
CA PRO A 487 -4.13 1.66 -23.44
C PRO A 487 -3.93 3.13 -23.07
N ASP A 488 -3.19 3.40 -22.00
CA ASP A 488 -2.99 4.75 -21.50
C ASP A 488 -1.53 4.98 -21.04
N PHE A 489 -0.88 5.98 -21.62
CA PHE A 489 0.47 6.42 -21.23
C PHE A 489 0.50 7.27 -19.95
N SER A 490 -0.64 7.80 -19.49
CA SER A 490 -0.72 8.55 -18.23
C SER A 490 -0.54 7.67 -16.99
N ALA A 491 -0.90 6.40 -17.10
CA ALA A 491 -0.94 5.44 -16.00
C ALA A 491 -0.43 4.06 -16.43
N VAL A 492 0.79 3.99 -16.97
CA VAL A 492 1.40 2.72 -17.39
C VAL A 492 1.66 1.83 -16.17
N GLN A 493 1.19 0.59 -16.22
CA GLN A 493 1.32 -0.40 -15.15
C GLN A 493 2.29 -1.54 -15.47
N GLY A 494 2.62 -1.73 -16.75
CA GLY A 494 3.47 -2.83 -17.17
C GLY A 494 4.15 -2.58 -18.50
N CYS A 495 5.34 -3.18 -18.63
CA CYS A 495 6.00 -3.35 -19.91
C CYS A 495 6.33 -4.83 -20.15
N MET A 496 6.36 -5.22 -21.42
CA MET A 496 6.68 -6.57 -21.86
C MET A 496 7.60 -6.51 -23.06
N ILE A 497 8.69 -7.27 -23.04
CA ILE A 497 9.63 -7.41 -24.14
C ILE A 497 9.63 -8.86 -24.58
N GLY A 498 9.48 -9.10 -25.88
CA GLY A 498 9.38 -10.46 -26.39
C GLY A 498 9.80 -10.61 -27.83
N MET A 499 9.75 -11.86 -28.26
CA MET A 499 10.04 -12.32 -29.61
C MET A 499 8.81 -13.05 -30.15
N LEU A 500 8.42 -12.74 -31.38
CA LEU A 500 7.29 -13.32 -32.09
C LEU A 500 7.83 -13.99 -33.36
N ASN A 501 7.54 -15.28 -33.53
CA ASN A 501 7.60 -15.94 -34.83
C ASN A 501 6.26 -15.65 -35.53
N PRO A 502 6.21 -14.75 -36.54
CA PRO A 502 4.96 -14.33 -37.18
C PRO A 502 4.26 -15.52 -37.81
N ALA A 503 2.92 -15.53 -37.81
CA ALA A 503 2.19 -16.61 -38.48
C ALA A 503 2.30 -16.48 -40.00
N ALA A 504 2.53 -17.60 -40.69
CA ALA A 504 2.55 -17.62 -42.15
C ALA A 504 1.21 -17.19 -42.78
N THR A 505 1.20 -16.03 -43.44
CA THR A 505 0.08 -15.57 -44.25
C THR A 505 0.25 -15.97 -45.73
N GLU A 506 -0.87 -16.14 -46.44
CA GLU A 506 -0.84 -16.51 -47.86
C GLU A 506 -0.08 -15.47 -48.69
N GLY A 507 1.02 -15.88 -49.34
CA GLY A 507 1.91 -15.01 -50.12
C GLY A 507 3.09 -14.39 -49.34
N ALA A 508 3.22 -14.62 -48.04
CA ALA A 508 4.40 -14.24 -47.27
C ALA A 508 5.59 -15.18 -47.53
N ARG A 509 6.82 -14.65 -47.50
CA ARG A 509 8.06 -15.45 -47.52
C ARG A 509 8.33 -16.03 -46.13
N ASP A 510 7.44 -16.89 -45.66
CA ASP A 510 7.53 -17.57 -44.37
C ASP A 510 7.76 -19.07 -44.59
N ASP A 511 8.71 -19.65 -43.86
CA ASP A 511 9.07 -21.07 -43.96
C ASP A 511 8.28 -21.98 -43.02
N ARG A 512 7.42 -21.42 -42.15
CA ARG A 512 6.60 -22.14 -41.14
C ARG A 512 7.41 -22.99 -40.17
N ARG A 513 8.71 -22.71 -40.02
CA ARG A 513 9.60 -23.50 -39.15
C ARG A 513 9.67 -22.89 -37.75
N PRO A 514 9.86 -23.73 -36.71
CA PRO A 514 10.25 -23.23 -35.40
C PRO A 514 11.57 -22.47 -35.47
N LYS A 515 11.72 -21.44 -34.62
CA LYS A 515 12.90 -20.58 -34.59
C LYS A 515 13.59 -20.65 -33.23
N THR A 516 14.91 -20.68 -33.23
CA THR A 516 15.75 -20.72 -32.01
C THR A 516 16.69 -19.53 -32.05
N LEU A 517 16.67 -18.68 -31.02
CA LEU A 517 17.50 -17.48 -30.96
C LEU A 517 17.57 -16.90 -29.54
N CYS A 518 18.55 -16.03 -29.34
CA CYS A 518 18.67 -15.17 -28.18
C CYS A 518 18.47 -13.69 -28.58
N LEU A 519 17.78 -12.93 -27.71
CA LEU A 519 17.58 -11.50 -27.81
C LEU A 519 18.18 -10.83 -26.58
N TRP A 520 19.00 -9.80 -26.77
CA TRP A 520 19.41 -8.91 -25.69
C TRP A 520 18.67 -7.58 -25.82
N ALA A 521 18.22 -7.04 -24.68
CA ALA A 521 17.56 -5.76 -24.61
C ALA A 521 18.26 -4.87 -23.60
N ASP A 522 18.63 -3.67 -24.02
CA ASP A 522 19.39 -2.72 -23.23
C ASP A 522 18.84 -1.29 -23.31
N GLU A 523 19.17 -0.47 -22.31
CA GLU A 523 18.91 0.96 -22.30
C GLU A 523 17.43 1.31 -22.60
N PHE A 524 16.52 0.61 -21.91
CA PHE A 524 15.08 0.90 -22.00
C PHE A 524 14.76 2.23 -21.30
N ARG A 525 14.78 3.32 -22.07
CA ARG A 525 14.66 4.68 -21.55
C ARG A 525 13.69 5.55 -22.34
N VAL A 526 13.21 6.59 -21.66
CA VAL A 526 12.40 7.65 -22.25
C VAL A 526 13.16 8.96 -22.17
N PHE A 527 13.04 9.79 -23.20
CA PHE A 527 13.79 11.04 -23.29
C PHE A 527 13.03 12.10 -24.10
N ASP A 528 13.57 13.32 -24.08
CA ASP A 528 12.99 14.54 -24.65
C ASP A 528 11.65 14.94 -23.99
N PHE A 529 11.67 16.01 -23.20
CA PHE A 529 10.49 16.48 -22.46
C PHE A 529 9.64 17.46 -23.28
N ASP A 530 8.34 17.47 -23.04
CA ASP A 530 7.45 18.51 -23.54
C ASP A 530 7.68 19.84 -22.80
N ASN A 531 8.39 20.75 -23.46
CA ASN A 531 8.76 22.08 -22.96
C ASN A 531 7.67 23.13 -23.23
N GLN A 532 6.40 22.80 -22.99
CA GLN A 532 5.31 23.77 -23.07
C GLN A 532 5.33 24.74 -21.88
N GLY A 533 5.39 26.04 -22.16
CA GLY A 533 5.27 27.10 -21.16
C GLY A 533 3.81 27.36 -20.79
N GLY A 534 3.57 27.86 -19.58
CA GLY A 534 2.27 28.29 -19.11
C GLY A 534 2.35 29.61 -18.36
N TRP A 535 1.21 30.26 -18.14
CA TRP A 535 1.10 31.48 -17.35
C TRP A 535 -0.01 31.35 -16.33
N ALA A 536 0.08 32.15 -15.27
CA ALA A 536 -1.00 32.33 -14.32
C ALA A 536 -1.19 33.81 -14.03
N ALA A 537 -2.43 34.20 -13.78
CA ALA A 537 -2.75 35.55 -13.34
C ALA A 537 -3.81 35.51 -12.25
N ASN A 538 -3.60 36.34 -11.23
CA ASN A 538 -4.55 36.54 -10.15
C ASN A 538 -4.91 38.03 -10.10
N ALA A 539 -6.20 38.33 -10.12
CA ALA A 539 -6.75 39.66 -9.98
C ALA A 539 -7.67 39.69 -8.75
N ARG A 540 -7.57 40.76 -7.95
CA ARG A 540 -8.43 40.97 -6.78
C ARG A 540 -8.87 42.43 -6.72
N LEU A 541 -10.17 42.63 -6.61
CA LEU A 541 -10.81 43.93 -6.44
C LEU A 541 -11.56 43.93 -5.11
N ASN A 542 -11.26 44.89 -4.24
CA ASN A 542 -12.02 45.13 -3.01
C ASN A 542 -12.61 46.55 -3.06
N VAL A 543 -13.93 46.68 -2.97
CA VAL A 543 -14.65 47.95 -3.01
C VAL A 543 -15.45 48.10 -1.71
N LYS A 544 -15.13 49.14 -0.93
CA LYS A 544 -15.87 49.51 0.28
C LYS A 544 -16.72 50.76 0.00
N LEU A 545 -18.04 50.62 0.08
CA LEU A 545 -19.01 51.70 -0.08
C LEU A 545 -19.39 52.24 1.31
N ALA A 546 -18.52 53.05 1.91
CA ALA A 546 -18.66 53.61 3.26
C ALA A 546 -19.11 52.53 4.29
N ASP A 547 -20.31 52.71 4.88
CA ASP A 547 -20.95 51.77 5.82
C ASP A 547 -22.00 50.86 5.15
N LEU A 548 -22.24 51.01 3.85
CA LEU A 548 -23.33 50.34 3.14
C LEU A 548 -22.95 48.93 2.68
N ALA A 549 -21.79 48.78 2.02
CA ALA A 549 -21.40 47.48 1.46
C ALA A 549 -19.89 47.31 1.34
N ASN A 550 -19.44 46.07 1.41
CA ASN A 550 -18.09 45.65 1.05
C ASN A 550 -18.18 44.55 -0.01
N ILE A 551 -17.62 44.80 -1.18
CA ILE A 551 -17.65 43.89 -2.33
C ILE A 551 -16.22 43.45 -2.63
N THR A 552 -15.98 42.15 -2.60
CA THR A 552 -14.72 41.52 -2.97
C THR A 552 -14.93 40.65 -4.19
N ALA A 553 -14.21 40.92 -5.27
CA ALA A 553 -14.17 40.07 -6.45
C ALA A 553 -12.74 39.54 -6.64
N THR A 554 -12.60 38.25 -6.85
CA THR A 554 -11.33 37.58 -7.16
C THR A 554 -11.47 36.80 -8.45
N GLY A 555 -10.46 36.90 -9.31
CA GLY A 555 -10.33 36.10 -10.52
C GLY A 555 -8.94 35.48 -10.56
N SER A 556 -8.85 34.20 -10.88
CA SER A 556 -7.58 33.52 -11.11
C SER A 556 -7.64 32.69 -12.38
N PHE A 557 -6.59 32.74 -13.17
CA PHE A 557 -6.38 31.86 -14.32
C PHE A 557 -5.04 31.15 -14.18
N VAL A 558 -5.02 29.85 -14.42
CA VAL A 558 -3.80 29.03 -14.51
C VAL A 558 -3.87 28.26 -15.81
N GLY A 559 -2.90 28.49 -16.69
CA GLY A 559 -2.81 27.80 -17.97
C GLY A 559 -2.09 26.46 -17.87
N VAL A 560 -2.30 25.61 -18.88
CA VAL A 560 -1.51 24.40 -19.13
C VAL A 560 -0.01 24.71 -19.11
N GLY A 561 0.79 23.85 -18.47
CA GLY A 561 2.24 23.97 -18.37
C GLY A 561 2.74 24.85 -17.23
N PHE A 562 1.87 25.59 -16.54
CA PHE A 562 2.26 26.39 -15.37
C PHE A 562 2.47 25.50 -14.12
N GLY A 563 3.48 25.84 -13.30
CA GLY A 563 3.85 25.15 -12.07
C GLY A 563 4.96 25.88 -11.32
N GLY A 564 5.33 25.40 -10.13
CA GLY A 564 6.48 25.90 -9.37
C GLY A 564 7.83 25.55 -10.02
N LEU A 565 8.90 26.24 -9.63
CA LEU A 565 10.25 25.98 -10.17
C LEU A 565 10.79 24.60 -9.74
N GLN A 566 10.44 24.17 -8.53
CA GLN A 566 10.78 22.87 -7.96
C GLN A 566 9.92 21.72 -8.52
N ASP A 567 8.84 22.02 -9.25
CA ASP A 567 7.92 21.00 -9.75
C ASP A 567 8.58 20.23 -10.89
N LYS A 568 8.61 18.90 -10.73
CA LYS A 568 8.97 17.98 -11.83
C LYS A 568 8.06 18.25 -13.02
N ALA A 569 8.53 17.98 -14.24
CA ALA A 569 7.77 18.21 -15.47
C ALA A 569 6.35 17.60 -15.44
N GLN A 570 6.18 16.45 -14.79
CA GLN A 570 4.91 15.73 -14.63
C GLN A 570 3.92 16.39 -13.66
N ALA A 571 4.38 17.23 -12.73
CA ALA A 571 3.53 17.88 -11.72
C ALA A 571 2.94 19.23 -12.19
N ARG A 572 3.36 19.71 -13.37
CA ARG A 572 2.87 20.97 -13.96
C ARG A 572 1.45 20.80 -14.49
N SER A 573 0.68 21.89 -14.49
CA SER A 573 -0.73 21.89 -14.88
C SER A 573 -0.95 21.26 -16.27
N THR A 574 -1.98 20.41 -16.37
CA THR A 574 -2.45 19.78 -17.61
C THR A 574 -3.83 20.30 -18.04
N SER A 575 -4.35 21.32 -17.35
CA SER A 575 -5.66 21.91 -17.62
C SER A 575 -5.59 23.44 -17.50
N ASP A 576 -6.42 24.13 -18.29
CA ASP A 576 -6.68 25.55 -18.12
C ASP A 576 -7.75 25.72 -17.04
N VAL A 577 -7.38 26.32 -15.91
CA VAL A 577 -8.25 26.51 -14.75
C VAL A 577 -8.59 27.99 -14.59
N LEU A 578 -9.86 28.33 -14.79
CA LEU A 578 -10.41 29.65 -14.52
C LEU A 578 -11.26 29.57 -13.25
N ARG A 579 -11.00 30.46 -12.29
CA ARG A 579 -11.82 30.64 -11.08
C ARG A 579 -12.23 32.09 -10.97
N GLY A 580 -13.48 32.32 -10.62
CA GLY A 580 -14.02 33.63 -10.33
C GLY A 580 -14.91 33.54 -9.10
N ASP A 581 -14.68 34.40 -8.13
CA ASP A 581 -15.48 34.50 -6.91
C ASP A 581 -15.88 35.95 -6.68
N LEU A 582 -17.15 36.14 -6.34
CA LEU A 582 -17.74 37.42 -5.99
C LEU A 582 -18.40 37.28 -4.62
N ASN A 583 -17.96 38.08 -3.66
CA ASN A 583 -18.50 38.12 -2.31
C ASN A 583 -18.92 39.56 -1.98
N ALA A 584 -20.18 39.77 -1.62
CA ALA A 584 -20.71 41.07 -1.25
C ALA A 584 -21.39 40.99 0.13
N THR A 585 -20.93 41.82 1.07
CA THR A 585 -21.58 42.01 2.37
C THR A 585 -22.26 43.37 2.37
N ILE A 586 -23.57 43.40 2.56
CA ILE A 586 -24.43 44.59 2.44
C ILE A 586 -25.16 44.81 3.77
N ALA A 587 -25.06 46.01 4.32
CA ALA A 587 -25.84 46.47 5.47
C ALA A 587 -27.18 47.03 4.97
N ALA A 588 -28.13 46.16 4.68
CA ALA A 588 -29.42 46.54 4.10
C ALA A 588 -30.27 47.41 5.05
N ASP A 589 -29.96 47.44 6.35
CA ASP A 589 -30.56 48.35 7.33
C ASP A 589 -30.35 49.83 7.00
N LYS A 590 -29.29 50.18 6.27
CA LYS A 590 -29.00 51.56 5.89
C LYS A 590 -30.00 52.15 4.88
N PHE A 591 -30.82 51.32 4.22
CA PHE A 591 -31.91 51.77 3.34
C PHE A 591 -33.23 52.03 4.08
N LEU A 592 -33.30 51.67 5.36
CA LEU A 592 -34.50 51.81 6.18
C LEU A 592 -34.37 53.02 7.13
N PRO A 593 -35.48 53.63 7.56
CA PRO A 593 -35.44 54.72 8.52
C PRO A 593 -34.68 54.33 9.81
N PRO A 594 -33.69 55.11 10.27
CA PRO A 594 -32.90 54.80 11.47
C PRO A 594 -33.74 54.59 12.73
N ALA A 595 -34.92 55.23 12.83
CA ALA A 595 -35.87 55.08 13.92
C ALA A 595 -36.43 53.66 14.08
N LEU A 596 -36.32 52.81 13.05
CA LEU A 596 -36.74 51.41 13.14
C LEU A 596 -35.74 50.54 13.91
N HIS A 597 -34.49 50.99 14.08
CA HIS A 597 -33.42 50.26 14.76
C HIS A 597 -33.24 48.81 14.28
N LEU A 598 -33.49 48.55 13.00
CA LEU A 598 -33.36 47.22 12.41
C LEU A 598 -31.89 46.97 12.01
N LYS A 599 -31.40 45.73 12.17
CA LYS A 599 -30.11 45.26 11.63
C LYS A 599 -30.37 44.18 10.60
N VAL A 600 -29.91 44.39 9.37
CA VAL A 600 -30.15 43.46 8.26
C VAL A 600 -28.85 43.27 7.46
N PRO A 601 -27.91 42.45 7.96
CA PRO A 601 -26.72 42.10 7.18
C PRO A 601 -27.08 41.04 6.14
N VAL A 602 -26.82 41.34 4.87
CA VAL A 602 -27.03 40.46 3.73
C VAL A 602 -25.67 40.08 3.14
N LEU A 603 -25.41 38.80 3.00
CA LEU A 603 -24.22 38.26 2.37
C LEU A 603 -24.62 37.53 1.09
N VAL A 604 -24.07 37.97 -0.03
CA VAL A 604 -24.24 37.37 -1.35
C VAL A 604 -22.90 36.84 -1.81
N GLN A 605 -22.86 35.58 -2.24
CA GLN A 605 -21.68 34.93 -2.77
C GLN A 605 -22.01 34.26 -4.10
N GLY A 606 -21.12 34.38 -5.07
CA GLY A 606 -21.20 33.68 -6.34
C GLY A 606 -19.81 33.23 -6.74
N SER A 607 -19.67 31.95 -7.08
CA SER A 607 -18.42 31.41 -7.59
C SER A 607 -18.62 30.57 -8.84
N ILE A 608 -17.65 30.64 -9.72
CA ILE A 608 -17.54 29.79 -10.90
C ILE A 608 -16.10 29.27 -10.99
N GLN A 609 -15.98 27.97 -11.15
CA GLN A 609 -14.73 27.30 -11.48
C GLN A 609 -14.95 26.49 -12.74
N THR A 610 -14.05 26.68 -13.70
CA THR A 610 -14.05 25.94 -14.97
C THR A 610 -12.65 25.39 -15.18
N SER A 611 -12.54 24.08 -15.43
CA SER A 611 -11.28 23.40 -15.76
C SER A 611 -11.42 22.75 -17.14
N THR A 612 -10.67 23.26 -18.10
CA THR A 612 -10.64 22.73 -19.48
C THR A 612 -9.39 21.87 -19.63
N PRO A 613 -9.52 20.55 -19.78
CA PRO A 613 -8.36 19.67 -19.83
C PRO A 613 -7.65 19.72 -21.20
N GLN A 614 -6.32 19.63 -21.19
CA GLN A 614 -5.51 19.53 -22.42
C GLN A 614 -5.70 18.17 -23.12
N TYR A 615 -5.78 17.12 -22.32
CA TYR A 615 -6.00 15.74 -22.75
C TYR A 615 -7.47 15.37 -22.57
N ASP A 616 -7.97 14.41 -23.36
CA ASP A 616 -9.33 13.93 -23.21
C ASP A 616 -9.45 13.14 -21.89
N PRO A 617 -10.35 13.47 -20.95
CA PRO A 617 -10.47 12.72 -19.69
C PRO A 617 -10.89 11.26 -19.86
N LEU A 618 -11.53 10.91 -20.99
CA LEU A 618 -11.85 9.52 -21.34
C LEU A 618 -10.72 8.84 -22.11
N ASP A 619 -9.74 9.62 -22.56
CA ASP A 619 -8.57 9.13 -23.28
C ASP A 619 -7.31 9.92 -22.86
N PRO A 620 -6.80 9.73 -21.63
CA PRO A 620 -5.90 10.66 -20.95
C PRO A 620 -4.53 10.85 -21.61
N ASP A 621 -4.17 10.01 -22.56
CA ASP A 621 -2.94 10.10 -23.36
C ASP A 621 -3.09 10.88 -24.67
N THR A 622 -4.34 11.14 -25.08
CA THR A 622 -4.65 11.81 -26.34
C THR A 622 -5.10 13.26 -26.08
N LYS A 623 -4.51 14.22 -26.79
CA LYS A 623 -4.92 15.63 -26.69
C LYS A 623 -6.40 15.78 -27.07
N LEU A 624 -7.14 16.63 -26.35
CA LEU A 624 -8.56 16.84 -26.59
C LEU A 624 -8.85 17.25 -28.04
N THR A 625 -7.99 18.10 -28.62
CA THR A 625 -8.10 18.53 -30.03
C THR A 625 -8.01 17.37 -31.03
N GLN A 626 -7.19 16.37 -30.73
CA GLN A 626 -7.02 15.18 -31.56
C GLN A 626 -8.19 14.20 -31.35
N SER A 627 -8.59 13.98 -30.10
CA SER A 627 -9.73 13.12 -29.78
C SER A 627 -11.04 13.59 -30.42
N LEU A 628 -11.23 14.90 -30.60
CA LEU A 628 -12.41 15.46 -31.29
C LEU A 628 -12.55 15.00 -32.76
N GLN A 629 -11.48 14.52 -33.40
CA GLN A 629 -11.52 14.05 -34.79
C GLN A 629 -12.35 12.77 -34.98
N LYS A 630 -12.58 11.99 -33.91
CA LYS A 630 -13.40 10.77 -33.96
C LYS A 630 -14.90 11.05 -34.17
N PHE A 631 -15.36 12.28 -33.90
CA PHE A 631 -16.74 12.69 -34.14
C PHE A 631 -16.96 13.11 -35.60
N GLN A 632 -18.04 12.61 -36.20
CA GLN A 632 -18.34 12.82 -37.62
C GLN A 632 -18.95 14.19 -37.92
N THR A 633 -19.70 14.77 -36.98
CA THR A 633 -20.39 16.07 -37.13
C THR A 633 -19.79 17.15 -36.24
N ASP A 634 -19.84 18.40 -36.67
CA ASP A 634 -19.31 19.53 -35.89
C ASP A 634 -20.17 19.82 -34.65
N GLU A 635 -21.47 19.53 -34.73
CA GLU A 635 -22.39 19.62 -33.60
C GLU A 635 -21.96 18.68 -32.46
N ALA A 636 -21.66 17.42 -32.78
CA ALA A 636 -21.21 16.44 -31.80
C ALA A 636 -19.85 16.83 -31.19
N ARG A 637 -18.93 17.39 -32.00
CA ARG A 637 -17.65 17.91 -31.48
C ARG A 637 -17.85 19.04 -30.49
N ALA A 638 -18.71 20.00 -30.81
CA ALA A 638 -18.99 21.14 -29.95
C ALA A 638 -19.70 20.72 -28.65
N GLU A 639 -20.59 19.74 -28.73
CA GLU A 639 -21.27 19.17 -27.57
C GLU A 639 -20.31 18.40 -26.67
N TYR A 640 -19.48 17.51 -27.23
CA TYR A 640 -18.47 16.78 -26.46
C TYR A 640 -17.51 17.72 -25.73
N LYS A 641 -17.04 18.78 -26.41
CA LYS A 641 -16.16 19.80 -25.80
C LYS A 641 -16.81 20.47 -24.59
N LYS A 642 -18.14 20.66 -24.58
CA LYS A 642 -18.85 21.23 -23.42
C LYS A 642 -18.96 20.22 -22.27
N LEU A 643 -19.13 18.93 -22.58
CA LEU A 643 -19.26 17.87 -21.58
C LEU A 643 -17.94 17.52 -20.89
N VAL A 644 -16.82 17.64 -21.60
CA VAL A 644 -15.47 17.39 -21.07
C VAL A 644 -15.00 18.47 -20.08
N VAL A 645 -15.53 19.68 -20.18
CA VAL A 645 -15.16 20.78 -19.29
C VAL A 645 -15.77 20.55 -17.92
N ASP A 646 -14.92 20.34 -16.90
CA ASP A 646 -15.35 20.35 -15.50
C ASP A 646 -15.77 21.77 -15.14
N ARG A 647 -17.02 21.91 -14.70
CA ARG A 647 -17.58 23.17 -14.25
C ARG A 647 -18.25 23.00 -12.92
N THR A 648 -17.90 23.87 -11.98
CA THR A 648 -18.61 24.02 -10.71
C THR A 648 -19.09 25.46 -10.58
N THR A 649 -20.38 25.65 -10.36
CA THR A 649 -20.96 26.95 -10.02
C THR A 649 -21.56 26.88 -8.63
N SER A 650 -21.31 27.89 -7.80
CA SER A 650 -21.94 28.01 -6.49
C SER A 650 -22.55 29.39 -6.33
N ARG A 651 -23.73 29.45 -5.72
CA ARG A 651 -24.42 30.69 -5.38
C ARG A 651 -24.96 30.60 -3.97
N SER A 652 -24.71 31.60 -3.16
CA SER A 652 -25.20 31.67 -1.79
C SER A 652 -25.79 33.05 -1.51
N ILE A 653 -26.93 33.07 -0.84
CA ILE A 653 -27.51 34.28 -0.27
C ILE A 653 -27.85 33.97 1.18
N SER A 654 -27.37 34.80 2.09
CA SER A 654 -27.64 34.65 3.51
C SER A 654 -27.98 35.99 4.17
N LEU A 655 -28.96 35.95 5.06
CA LEU A 655 -29.31 37.00 6.00
C LEU A 655 -29.01 36.43 7.38
N LEU A 656 -28.06 37.03 8.10
CA LEU A 656 -27.60 36.49 9.37
C LEU A 656 -28.06 37.39 10.50
N ASN A 657 -28.75 36.82 11.49
CA ASN A 657 -29.10 37.53 12.72
C ASN A 657 -29.85 38.86 12.47
N VAL A 658 -30.84 38.82 11.59
CA VAL A 658 -31.77 39.92 11.34
C VAL A 658 -32.59 40.16 12.60
N ARG A 659 -32.44 41.32 13.20
CA ARG A 659 -33.07 41.65 14.49
C ARG A 659 -33.37 43.14 14.60
N LYS A 660 -34.32 43.47 15.48
CA LYS A 660 -34.55 44.85 15.91
C LYS A 660 -33.77 45.11 17.19
N GLU A 661 -32.96 46.15 17.22
CA GLU A 661 -32.22 46.58 18.39
C GLU A 661 -33.09 47.44 19.31
N ARG A 662 -32.90 47.30 20.62
CA ARG A 662 -33.63 48.09 21.62
C ARG A 662 -33.14 49.54 21.59
N THR A 663 -34.07 50.47 21.71
CA THR A 663 -33.73 51.90 21.84
C THR A 663 -33.05 52.16 23.19
N PRO A 664 -32.12 53.13 23.29
CA PRO A 664 -31.51 53.50 24.56
C PRO A 664 -32.51 53.95 25.65
N ALA A 665 -33.69 54.42 25.26
CA ALA A 665 -34.75 54.85 26.16
C ALA A 665 -35.59 53.69 26.73
N GLN A 666 -35.58 52.51 26.11
CA GLN A 666 -36.37 51.36 26.53
C GLN A 666 -35.58 50.49 27.52
N THR A 667 -35.72 50.79 28.82
CA THR A 667 -34.99 50.08 29.89
C THR A 667 -35.67 48.81 30.38
N LYS A 668 -36.98 48.62 30.11
CA LYS A 668 -37.75 47.45 30.53
C LYS A 668 -37.87 46.44 29.39
N VAL A 669 -37.59 45.17 29.69
CA VAL A 669 -37.70 44.04 28.76
C VAL A 669 -38.98 43.28 29.07
N HIS A 670 -39.91 43.25 28.12
CA HIS A 670 -41.14 42.46 28.21
C HIS A 670 -41.04 41.19 27.34
N PRO A 671 -41.78 40.13 27.69
CA PRO A 671 -41.80 38.90 26.88
C PRO A 671 -42.29 39.14 25.44
N TRP A 672 -43.27 40.02 25.23
CA TRP A 672 -43.85 40.28 23.91
C TRP A 672 -43.04 41.27 23.04
N ASP A 673 -41.89 41.77 23.52
CA ASP A 673 -41.05 42.70 22.77
C ASP A 673 -40.46 42.00 21.53
N ILE A 674 -40.62 42.60 20.35
CA ILE A 674 -40.08 42.08 19.08
C ILE A 674 -38.55 42.09 19.04
N GLU A 675 -37.92 42.95 19.85
CA GLU A 675 -36.46 43.03 20.00
C GLU A 675 -35.84 41.77 20.62
N ASN A 676 -36.68 40.87 21.17
CA ASN A 676 -36.24 39.54 21.62
C ASN A 676 -36.08 38.55 20.46
N VAL A 677 -36.57 38.88 19.25
CA VAL A 677 -36.60 37.98 18.09
C VAL A 677 -35.43 38.27 17.14
N ALA A 678 -34.73 37.22 16.73
CA ALA A 678 -33.73 37.26 15.66
C ALA A 678 -34.00 36.16 14.63
N VAL A 679 -33.85 36.50 13.36
CA VAL A 679 -34.08 35.58 12.23
C VAL A 679 -32.82 35.45 11.40
N SER A 680 -32.44 34.23 11.05
CA SER A 680 -31.38 33.96 10.09
C SER A 680 -31.92 33.07 8.97
N TYR A 681 -31.42 33.27 7.76
CA TYR A 681 -31.82 32.56 6.57
C TYR A 681 -30.62 32.42 5.64
N ALA A 682 -30.35 31.24 5.12
CA ALA A 682 -29.35 31.08 4.06
C ALA A 682 -29.78 30.00 3.07
N ILE A 683 -29.57 30.30 1.79
CA ILE A 683 -29.72 29.37 0.69
C ILE A 683 -28.40 29.28 -0.06
N THR A 684 -27.88 28.08 -0.22
CA THR A 684 -26.68 27.83 -1.02
C THR A 684 -26.98 26.74 -2.03
N GLU A 685 -26.67 27.03 -3.28
CA GLU A 685 -26.81 26.09 -4.38
C GLU A 685 -25.47 25.89 -5.05
N ARG A 686 -25.16 24.63 -5.37
CA ARG A 686 -23.95 24.26 -6.10
C ARG A 686 -24.34 23.30 -7.21
N ASN A 687 -23.87 23.56 -8.42
CA ASN A 687 -24.04 22.70 -9.57
C ASN A 687 -22.67 22.31 -10.12
N HIS A 688 -22.46 21.03 -10.31
CA HIS A 688 -21.24 20.46 -10.88
C HIS A 688 -21.57 19.59 -12.10
N THR A 689 -20.77 19.71 -13.14
CA THR A 689 -20.88 18.92 -14.38
C THR A 689 -19.48 18.57 -14.86
N ASP A 690 -19.27 17.32 -15.27
CA ASP A 690 -18.04 16.83 -15.88
C ASP A 690 -18.36 15.70 -16.88
N VAL A 691 -17.34 15.07 -17.47
CA VAL A 691 -17.55 14.04 -18.49
C VAL A 691 -18.30 12.81 -17.97
N ASN A 692 -18.25 12.53 -16.67
CA ASN A 692 -18.88 11.36 -16.03
C ASN A 692 -20.19 11.72 -15.31
N THR A 693 -20.44 13.01 -15.11
CA THR A 693 -21.52 13.57 -14.30
C THR A 693 -22.28 14.57 -15.14
N GLN A 694 -23.43 14.14 -15.65
CA GLN A 694 -24.34 15.00 -16.39
C GLN A 694 -24.79 16.20 -15.53
N ARG A 695 -25.09 15.93 -14.25
CA ARG A 695 -25.48 16.95 -13.29
C ARG A 695 -25.33 16.43 -11.86
N ASP A 696 -24.58 17.15 -11.04
CA ASP A 696 -24.57 17.02 -9.58
C ASP A 696 -25.00 18.36 -9.00
N TYR A 697 -26.26 18.42 -8.57
CA TYR A 697 -26.86 19.63 -8.04
C TYR A 697 -27.15 19.45 -6.56
N SER A 698 -26.64 20.37 -5.74
CA SER A 698 -26.91 20.43 -4.32
C SER A 698 -27.54 21.78 -3.96
N ARG A 699 -28.53 21.74 -3.08
CA ARG A 699 -29.21 22.90 -2.52
C ARG A 699 -29.32 22.71 -1.02
N SER A 700 -28.66 23.58 -0.27
CA SER A 700 -28.84 23.71 1.16
C SER A 700 -29.72 24.91 1.47
N PHE A 701 -30.61 24.73 2.42
CA PHE A 701 -31.49 25.74 2.95
C PHE A 701 -31.39 25.67 4.47
N THR A 702 -30.99 26.77 5.08
CA THR A 702 -30.96 26.89 6.53
C THR A 702 -31.80 28.09 6.94
N ALA A 703 -32.60 27.92 7.97
CA ALA A 703 -33.34 29.01 8.59
C ALA A 703 -33.30 28.84 10.10
N ALA A 704 -33.09 29.92 10.83
CA ALA A 704 -33.08 29.92 12.27
C ALA A 704 -33.97 31.05 12.79
N LEU A 705 -34.81 30.74 13.76
CA LEU A 705 -35.58 31.70 14.54
C LEU A 705 -35.09 31.58 15.99
N ALA A 706 -34.58 32.67 16.54
CA ALA A 706 -34.19 32.75 17.93
C ALA A 706 -35.07 33.77 18.64
N TYR A 707 -35.59 33.39 19.81
CA TYR A 707 -36.27 34.27 20.74
C TYR A 707 -35.52 34.21 22.06
N VAL A 708 -35.08 35.36 22.57
CA VAL A 708 -34.33 35.46 23.82
C VAL A 708 -34.93 36.57 24.67
N TYR A 709 -35.65 36.16 25.72
CA TYR A 709 -36.14 37.02 26.77
C TYR A 709 -35.21 36.91 27.98
N GLN A 710 -34.68 38.04 28.45
CA GLN A 710 -33.88 38.10 29.66
C GLN A 710 -34.22 39.36 30.43
N THR A 711 -34.51 39.19 31.72
CA THR A 711 -34.92 40.28 32.60
C THR A 711 -34.34 40.11 34.00
N THR A 712 -34.40 41.18 34.79
CA THR A 712 -34.14 41.15 36.24
C THR A 712 -35.49 41.30 36.96
N PRO A 713 -36.19 40.19 37.25
CA PRO A 713 -37.54 40.25 37.82
C PRO A 713 -37.50 40.85 39.23
N ARG A 714 -38.48 41.70 39.54
CA ARG A 714 -38.64 42.24 40.90
C ARG A 714 -39.13 41.13 41.82
N SER A 715 -38.44 40.96 42.95
CA SER A 715 -38.79 40.00 44.00
C SER A 715 -39.81 40.61 44.95
N PHE A 716 -40.98 39.97 45.10
CA PHE A 716 -42.05 40.37 46.01
C PHE A 716 -41.85 39.71 47.38
N THR A 717 -41.95 40.47 48.47
CA THR A 717 -41.71 40.01 49.86
C THR A 717 -42.94 40.26 50.74
N PRO A 718 -43.97 39.40 50.68
CA PRO A 718 -45.30 39.67 51.26
C PRO A 718 -45.30 39.86 52.78
N LEU A 719 -44.38 39.20 53.50
CA LEU A 719 -44.35 39.17 54.96
C LEU A 719 -43.27 40.08 55.57
N SER A 720 -42.55 40.85 54.73
CA SER A 720 -41.42 41.68 55.16
C SER A 720 -41.80 42.83 56.09
N THR A 721 -43.06 43.28 56.05
CA THR A 721 -43.58 44.43 56.82
C THR A 721 -44.26 44.04 58.15
N LEU A 722 -44.43 42.74 58.43
CA LEU A 722 -45.06 42.25 59.66
C LEU A 722 -44.08 42.28 60.85
N LYS A 723 -44.30 43.20 61.80
CA LYS A 723 -43.48 43.33 63.03
C LYS A 723 -43.50 42.09 63.92
N ALA A 724 -44.56 41.28 63.88
CA ALA A 724 -44.64 40.02 64.64
C ALA A 724 -43.57 38.99 64.25
N LEU A 725 -42.94 39.15 63.08
CA LEU A 725 -41.89 38.28 62.55
C LEU A 725 -40.47 38.86 62.76
N ASP A 726 -40.31 39.92 63.58
CA ASP A 726 -39.01 40.53 63.92
C ASP A 726 -38.18 39.68 64.92
N ASN A 727 -38.75 38.60 65.45
CA ASN A 727 -38.05 37.65 66.31
C ASN A 727 -36.93 36.92 65.52
N PRO A 728 -35.69 36.82 66.03
CA PRO A 728 -34.59 36.07 65.41
C PRO A 728 -34.96 34.64 64.96
N TYR A 729 -35.86 33.96 65.67
CA TYR A 729 -36.29 32.60 65.34
C TYR A 729 -37.38 32.53 64.25
N LEU A 730 -38.07 33.65 63.96
CA LEU A 730 -39.15 33.74 62.96
C LEU A 730 -38.71 34.41 61.65
N LYS A 731 -37.44 34.83 61.57
CA LYS A 731 -36.84 35.52 60.41
C LYS A 731 -36.96 34.74 59.10
N ILE A 732 -37.01 33.41 59.16
CA ILE A 732 -37.24 32.53 58.01
C ILE A 732 -38.54 32.85 57.27
N PHE A 733 -39.62 33.18 58.00
CA PHE A 733 -40.93 33.51 57.43
C PHE A 733 -40.99 34.95 56.91
N LYS A 734 -40.25 35.88 57.52
CA LYS A 734 -40.17 37.28 57.09
C LYS A 734 -39.52 37.45 55.72
N ASP A 735 -38.52 36.61 55.43
CA ASP A 735 -37.72 36.67 54.20
C ASP A 735 -38.26 35.78 53.06
N ILE A 736 -39.52 35.30 53.18
CA ILE A 736 -40.21 34.64 52.08
C ILE A 736 -40.36 35.65 50.95
N ASN A 737 -39.90 35.25 49.77
CA ASN A 737 -39.88 36.09 48.60
C ASN A 737 -40.30 35.29 47.37
N PHE A 738 -40.89 35.96 46.39
CA PHE A 738 -41.42 35.32 45.18
C PHE A 738 -41.21 36.21 43.97
N SER A 739 -40.71 35.64 42.88
CA SER A 739 -40.52 36.32 41.59
C SER A 739 -41.48 35.72 40.57
N PRO A 740 -42.53 36.43 40.13
CA PRO A 740 -43.58 35.86 39.29
C PRO A 740 -43.15 35.63 37.83
N LEU A 741 -42.06 36.27 37.37
CA LEU A 741 -41.56 36.16 36.02
C LEU A 741 -40.24 35.37 35.99
N PRO A 742 -40.00 34.58 34.93
CA PRO A 742 -38.72 33.91 34.74
C PRO A 742 -37.61 34.93 34.49
N THR A 743 -36.39 34.60 34.92
CA THR A 743 -35.21 35.45 34.71
C THR A 743 -34.74 35.39 33.26
N ARG A 744 -34.86 34.22 32.64
CA ARG A 744 -34.53 34.00 31.24
C ARG A 744 -35.46 32.98 30.63
N PHE A 745 -35.89 33.25 29.40
CA PHE A 745 -36.47 32.24 28.53
C PHE A 745 -35.87 32.42 27.14
N SER A 746 -35.34 31.34 26.57
CA SER A 746 -34.92 31.31 25.18
C SER A 746 -35.54 30.13 24.43
N PHE A 747 -35.96 30.42 23.21
CA PHE A 747 -36.48 29.45 22.27
C PHE A 747 -35.74 29.60 20.96
N ARG A 748 -35.24 28.50 20.40
CA ARG A 748 -34.57 28.48 19.11
C ARG A 748 -35.17 27.40 18.23
N LEU A 749 -35.54 27.76 17.01
CA LEU A 749 -35.98 26.85 15.96
C LEU A 749 -34.94 26.90 14.83
N ASP A 750 -34.30 25.77 14.54
CA ASP A 750 -33.40 25.62 13.40
C ASP A 750 -34.00 24.67 12.37
N LEU A 751 -34.01 25.09 11.12
CA LEU A 751 -34.35 24.31 9.94
C LEU A 751 -33.07 24.11 9.13
N ASP A 752 -32.67 22.86 8.86
CA ASP A 752 -31.54 22.51 7.97
C ASP A 752 -32.04 21.50 6.94
N ARG A 753 -32.21 21.95 5.70
CA ARG A 753 -32.57 21.12 4.56
C ARG A 753 -31.40 21.02 3.61
N ARG A 754 -31.02 19.80 3.25
CA ARG A 754 -30.04 19.50 2.21
C ARG A 754 -30.69 18.60 1.17
N TYR A 755 -30.65 19.06 -0.07
CA TYR A 755 -31.12 18.33 -1.23
C TYR A 755 -29.94 18.15 -2.18
N ASN A 756 -29.71 16.93 -2.65
CA ASN A 756 -28.74 16.62 -3.68
C ASN A 756 -29.36 15.69 -4.71
N GLU A 757 -29.12 15.97 -5.98
CA GLU A 757 -29.49 15.11 -7.09
C GLU A 757 -28.26 14.90 -7.98
N ARG A 758 -27.99 13.64 -8.32
CA ARG A 758 -26.83 13.24 -9.12
C ARG A 758 -27.26 12.37 -10.29
N PHE A 759 -26.90 12.80 -11.49
CA PHE A 759 -27.08 12.10 -12.73
C PHE A 759 -25.72 11.79 -13.32
N LEU A 760 -25.42 10.51 -13.50
CA LEU A 760 -24.18 10.03 -14.11
C LEU A 760 -24.38 9.88 -15.61
N GLN A 761 -23.29 9.96 -16.36
CA GLN A 761 -23.26 9.68 -17.80
C GLN A 761 -22.02 8.87 -18.15
N ARG A 762 -22.06 8.14 -19.28
CA ARG A 762 -20.94 7.35 -19.78
C ARG A 762 -20.91 7.37 -21.30
N VAL A 763 -19.73 7.16 -21.87
CA VAL A 763 -19.57 6.88 -23.30
C VAL A 763 -19.63 5.37 -23.51
N LEU A 764 -20.38 4.93 -24.52
CA LEU A 764 -20.51 3.51 -24.86
C LEU A 764 -19.46 3.10 -25.90
N GLU A 765 -19.29 3.93 -26.93
CA GLU A 765 -18.38 3.68 -28.04
C GLU A 765 -17.57 4.94 -28.39
N PRO A 766 -16.30 4.80 -28.83
CA PRO A 766 -15.54 5.93 -29.37
C PRO A 766 -16.31 6.65 -30.49
N GLY A 767 -16.46 7.97 -30.39
CA GLY A 767 -17.20 8.78 -31.37
C GLY A 767 -18.66 9.01 -31.03
N THR A 768 -19.16 8.46 -29.92
CA THR A 768 -20.50 8.74 -29.39
C THR A 768 -20.45 9.76 -28.26
N LEU A 769 -21.53 10.53 -28.09
CA LEU A 769 -21.68 11.44 -26.96
C LEU A 769 -21.99 10.66 -25.68
N PRO A 770 -21.55 11.14 -24.50
CA PRO A 770 -21.96 10.58 -23.22
C PRO A 770 -23.49 10.50 -23.10
N VAL A 771 -23.98 9.34 -22.66
CA VAL A 771 -25.40 9.11 -22.39
C VAL A 771 -25.63 8.90 -20.90
N SER A 772 -26.78 9.37 -20.40
CA SER A 772 -27.14 9.26 -18.99
C SER A 772 -27.26 7.79 -18.54
N VAL A 773 -26.76 7.47 -17.35
CA VAL A 773 -26.72 6.11 -16.80
C VAL A 773 -27.79 5.95 -15.74
N GLY A 774 -28.87 5.25 -16.09
CA GLY A 774 -29.92 4.87 -15.15
C GLY A 774 -30.72 6.05 -14.58
N PRO A 775 -31.56 5.81 -13.57
CA PRO A 775 -32.28 6.89 -12.88
C PRO A 775 -31.32 7.70 -11.99
N GLY A 776 -31.59 9.00 -11.85
CA GLY A 776 -30.83 9.87 -10.95
C GLY A 776 -30.92 9.44 -9.48
N VAL A 777 -29.85 9.66 -8.73
CA VAL A 777 -29.79 9.41 -7.29
C VAL A 777 -30.13 10.69 -6.55
N PHE A 778 -31.05 10.61 -5.57
CA PHE A 778 -31.50 11.75 -4.77
C PHE A 778 -31.13 11.53 -3.31
N TYR A 779 -30.27 12.39 -2.76
CA TYR A 779 -29.96 12.41 -1.33
C TYR A 779 -30.63 13.61 -0.68
N LYS A 780 -31.47 13.35 0.32
CA LYS A 780 -32.28 14.39 0.95
C LYS A 780 -32.26 14.26 2.45
N SER A 781 -32.15 15.38 3.12
CA SER A 781 -32.30 15.48 4.57
C SER A 781 -32.98 16.80 4.89
N PHE A 782 -33.91 16.77 5.84
CA PHE A 782 -34.54 17.99 6.34
C PHE A 782 -34.77 17.84 7.83
N TYR A 783 -33.93 18.51 8.61
CA TYR A 783 -33.98 18.53 10.05
C TYR A 783 -34.68 19.78 10.56
N ILE A 784 -35.45 19.60 11.64
CA ILE A 784 -36.08 20.66 12.42
C ILE A 784 -35.67 20.47 13.88
N ASN A 785 -34.91 21.41 14.43
CA ASN A 785 -34.48 21.38 15.82
C ASN A 785 -35.16 22.50 16.60
N ARG A 786 -35.69 22.18 17.78
CA ARG A 786 -36.34 23.12 18.69
C ARG A 786 -35.67 23.03 20.05
N VAL A 787 -35.03 24.12 20.45
CA VAL A 787 -34.31 24.22 21.71
C VAL A 787 -35.06 25.19 22.62
N TYR A 788 -35.31 24.75 23.85
CA TYR A 788 -35.97 25.50 24.90
C TYR A 788 -34.99 25.60 26.08
N ASP A 789 -34.89 26.79 26.66
CA ASP A 789 -34.08 27.07 27.85
C ASP A 789 -34.84 28.09 28.69
N LEU A 790 -35.28 27.67 29.86
CA LEU A 790 -36.04 28.46 30.81
C LEU A 790 -35.29 28.44 32.14
N ARG A 791 -34.96 29.61 32.65
CA ARG A 791 -34.49 29.78 34.02
C ARG A 791 -35.47 30.64 34.80
N TRP A 792 -35.92 30.12 35.93
CA TRP A 792 -36.84 30.79 36.82
C TRP A 792 -36.32 30.76 38.24
N ASP A 793 -35.80 31.90 38.69
CA ASP A 793 -35.46 32.13 40.09
C ASP A 793 -36.74 32.45 40.88
N ILE A 794 -37.56 31.41 41.13
CA ILE A 794 -38.87 31.48 41.80
C ILE A 794 -38.76 32.23 43.12
N THR A 795 -37.70 31.96 43.88
CA THR A 795 -37.31 32.73 45.07
C THR A 795 -35.79 32.92 45.06
N LYS A 796 -35.25 33.82 45.88
CA LYS A 796 -33.79 33.97 46.10
C LYS A 796 -33.10 32.68 46.55
N ALA A 797 -33.86 31.71 47.05
CA ALA A 797 -33.36 30.42 47.52
C ALA A 797 -33.77 29.24 46.61
N LEU A 798 -34.67 29.44 45.65
CA LEU A 798 -35.23 28.38 44.81
C LEU A 798 -35.12 28.79 43.33
N ALA A 799 -34.29 28.09 42.59
CA ALA A 799 -34.13 28.25 41.15
C ALA A 799 -34.56 26.97 40.42
N LEU A 800 -35.31 27.15 39.35
CA LEU A 800 -35.71 26.12 38.40
C LEU A 800 -35.02 26.39 37.07
N ASP A 801 -34.24 25.43 36.60
CA ASP A 801 -33.68 25.39 35.25
C ASP A 801 -34.40 24.29 34.46
N TYR A 802 -34.94 24.64 33.29
CA TYR A 802 -35.56 23.71 32.36
C TYR A 802 -34.91 23.88 30.99
N THR A 803 -34.29 22.82 30.48
CA THR A 803 -33.76 22.78 29.12
C THR A 803 -34.40 21.62 28.38
N ALA A 804 -34.77 21.84 27.12
CA ALA A 804 -35.26 20.77 26.26
C ALA A 804 -34.78 20.95 24.83
N ASN A 805 -34.45 19.85 24.16
CA ASN A 805 -34.01 19.82 22.78
C ASN A 805 -34.82 18.75 22.03
N ASN A 806 -35.71 19.20 21.15
CA ASN A 806 -36.47 18.34 20.25
C ASN A 806 -35.85 18.38 18.86
N ARG A 807 -35.26 17.27 18.43
CA ARG A 807 -34.79 17.06 17.06
C ARG A 807 -35.83 16.26 16.29
N GLY A 808 -36.23 16.76 15.13
CA GLY A 808 -37.17 16.12 14.22
C GLY A 808 -36.66 16.08 12.79
N VAL A 809 -37.30 15.21 12.01
CA VAL A 809 -37.09 15.06 10.57
C VAL A 809 -38.39 15.39 9.85
N VAL A 810 -38.30 16.16 8.76
CA VAL A 810 -39.41 16.43 7.85
C VAL A 810 -39.31 15.43 6.70
N ASP A 811 -40.12 14.38 6.75
CA ASP A 811 -40.09 13.31 5.75
C ASP A 811 -40.61 13.81 4.39
N GLU A 812 -40.04 13.28 3.30
CA GLU A 812 -40.49 13.54 1.92
C GLU A 812 -40.41 12.27 1.07
N GLY A 813 -41.10 12.23 -0.07
CA GLY A 813 -41.16 11.07 -0.94
C GLY A 813 -39.91 10.88 -1.81
N ALA A 814 -39.87 9.74 -2.53
CA ALA A 814 -38.80 9.40 -3.45
C ALA A 814 -38.78 10.32 -4.70
N GLY A 815 -37.65 10.36 -5.42
CA GLY A 815 -37.49 11.12 -6.67
C GLY A 815 -37.17 12.60 -6.46
N ALA A 816 -37.37 13.45 -7.47
CA ALA A 816 -37.03 14.87 -7.38
C ALA A 816 -37.98 15.64 -6.45
N SER A 817 -37.48 16.68 -5.79
CA SER A 817 -38.30 17.66 -5.02
C SER A 817 -38.21 19.07 -5.59
N ILE A 818 -37.53 19.21 -6.72
CA ILE A 818 -37.28 20.45 -7.45
C ILE A 818 -37.70 20.22 -8.91
N GLY A 819 -38.23 21.25 -9.55
CA GLY A 819 -38.77 21.18 -10.90
C GLY A 819 -40.29 20.93 -10.93
N GLU A 820 -40.80 20.70 -12.13
CA GLU A 820 -42.26 20.68 -12.42
C GLU A 820 -42.79 19.29 -12.81
N THR A 821 -42.10 18.22 -12.43
CA THR A 821 -42.65 16.87 -12.55
C THR A 821 -43.75 16.63 -11.51
N ASP A 822 -44.67 15.70 -11.78
CA ASP A 822 -45.72 15.33 -10.82
C ASP A 822 -45.14 14.90 -9.47
N ILE A 823 -44.05 14.13 -9.51
CA ILE A 823 -43.30 13.68 -8.33
C ILE A 823 -42.75 14.88 -7.55
N ALA A 824 -42.16 15.86 -8.23
CA ALA A 824 -41.64 17.07 -7.58
C ALA A 824 -42.74 17.93 -6.95
N ARG A 825 -43.91 18.05 -7.60
CA ARG A 825 -45.08 18.72 -7.01
C ARG A 825 -45.58 17.99 -5.77
N ALA A 826 -45.75 16.68 -5.84
CA ALA A 826 -46.20 15.86 -4.71
C ALA A 826 -45.23 15.98 -3.52
N ASN A 827 -43.92 15.88 -3.77
CA ASN A 827 -42.90 16.03 -2.73
C ASN A 827 -42.89 17.43 -2.11
N ARG A 828 -43.06 18.50 -2.89
CA ARG A 828 -43.17 19.88 -2.36
C ARG A 828 -44.41 20.05 -1.46
N THR A 829 -45.54 19.45 -1.83
CA THR A 829 -46.76 19.48 -1.01
C THR A 829 -46.56 18.72 0.31
N LEU A 830 -45.97 17.53 0.25
CA LEU A 830 -45.70 16.71 1.44
C LEU A 830 -44.71 17.42 2.38
N LEU A 831 -43.64 18.00 1.85
CA LEU A 831 -42.69 18.82 2.61
C LEU A 831 -43.38 19.95 3.36
N ARG A 832 -44.29 20.68 2.70
CA ARG A 832 -45.02 21.79 3.32
C ARG A 832 -45.93 21.29 4.44
N GLN A 833 -46.67 20.19 4.22
CA GLN A 833 -47.54 19.59 5.22
C GLN A 833 -46.74 19.09 6.44
N ASN A 834 -45.66 18.36 6.21
CA ASN A 834 -44.82 17.80 7.27
C ASN A 834 -44.01 18.87 8.03
N LEU A 835 -43.64 19.97 7.36
CA LEU A 835 -43.02 21.11 8.03
C LEU A 835 -44.03 21.84 8.93
N LEU A 836 -45.26 22.06 8.44
CA LEU A 836 -46.33 22.69 9.23
C LEU A 836 -46.78 21.83 10.42
N SER A 837 -46.66 20.50 10.34
CA SER A 837 -46.90 19.60 11.46
C SER A 837 -45.72 19.51 12.46
N GLY A 838 -44.63 20.24 12.21
CA GLY A 838 -43.46 20.29 13.10
C GLY A 838 -42.47 19.14 12.95
N GLY A 839 -42.61 18.34 11.88
CA GLY A 839 -41.79 17.16 11.61
C GLY A 839 -42.02 16.01 12.58
N ARG A 840 -41.50 14.84 12.21
CA ARG A 840 -41.51 13.65 13.08
C ARG A 840 -40.32 13.74 14.04
N THR A 841 -40.59 13.76 15.34
CA THR A 841 -39.54 13.79 16.37
C THR A 841 -38.71 12.51 16.28
N THR A 842 -37.38 12.64 16.27
CA THR A 842 -36.42 11.52 16.27
C THR A 842 -35.65 11.44 17.57
N ASN A 843 -35.39 12.57 18.21
CA ASN A 843 -34.82 12.63 19.55
C ASN A 843 -35.47 13.77 20.33
N PHE A 844 -35.84 13.51 21.58
CA PHE A 844 -36.23 14.53 22.54
C PHE A 844 -35.44 14.35 23.84
N ASP A 845 -34.59 15.32 24.15
CA ASP A 845 -33.81 15.37 25.39
C ASP A 845 -34.33 16.51 26.27
N GLN A 846 -34.58 16.26 27.55
CA GLN A 846 -35.08 17.23 28.51
C GLN A 846 -34.31 17.11 29.82
N THR A 847 -33.97 18.25 30.42
CA THR A 847 -33.38 18.33 31.75
C THR A 847 -34.15 19.34 32.59
N ILE A 848 -34.62 18.90 33.75
CA ILE A 848 -35.18 19.76 34.80
C ILE A 848 -34.22 19.73 35.97
N ALA A 849 -33.70 20.89 36.38
CA ALA A 849 -32.90 21.02 37.58
C ALA A 849 -33.55 22.01 38.55
N VAL A 850 -33.78 21.58 39.78
CA VAL A 850 -34.24 22.42 40.88
C VAL A 850 -33.11 22.59 41.86
N THR A 851 -32.71 23.82 42.11
CA THR A 851 -31.69 24.17 43.11
C THR A 851 -32.35 24.91 44.26
N TYR A 852 -32.27 24.33 45.46
CA TYR A 852 -32.79 24.91 46.70
C TYR A 852 -31.65 25.17 47.70
N ARG A 853 -31.43 26.44 48.02
CA ARG A 853 -30.53 26.85 49.10
C ARG A 853 -31.29 26.75 50.41
N LEU A 854 -30.85 25.83 51.28
CA LEU A 854 -31.47 25.64 52.59
C LEU A 854 -31.29 26.93 53.43
N PRO A 855 -32.36 27.49 54.01
CA PRO A 855 -32.30 28.74 54.78
C PRO A 855 -31.72 28.56 56.19
N LEU A 856 -30.63 27.77 56.32
CA LEU A 856 -29.95 27.51 57.59
C LEU A 856 -29.31 28.79 58.16
N ASP A 857 -28.90 29.71 57.28
CA ASP A 857 -28.39 31.04 57.58
C ASP A 857 -29.43 31.99 58.20
N LYS A 858 -30.72 31.66 58.07
CA LYS A 858 -31.82 32.45 58.64
C LYS A 858 -32.24 32.00 60.04
N PHE A 859 -31.74 30.86 60.52
CA PHE A 859 -32.08 30.33 61.83
C PHE A 859 -30.88 30.44 62.79
N PRO A 860 -31.01 31.12 63.95
CA PRO A 860 -29.87 31.47 64.81
C PRO A 860 -29.04 30.29 65.36
N LEU A 861 -29.61 29.08 65.39
CA LEU A 861 -28.90 27.87 65.85
C LEU A 861 -28.09 27.18 64.75
N THR A 862 -28.37 27.48 63.47
CA THR A 862 -27.77 26.83 62.30
C THR A 862 -27.09 27.81 61.34
N ASP A 863 -26.91 29.07 61.73
CA ASP A 863 -26.38 30.16 60.89
C ASP A 863 -24.89 30.04 60.50
N TRP A 864 -24.21 29.05 61.08
CA TRP A 864 -22.87 28.58 60.76
C TRP A 864 -22.86 27.46 59.69
N LEU A 865 -24.04 27.01 59.24
CA LEU A 865 -24.21 26.04 58.16
C LEU A 865 -24.74 26.75 56.91
N SER A 866 -24.21 26.38 55.75
CA SER A 866 -24.84 26.68 54.46
C SER A 866 -24.90 25.41 53.64
N ALA A 867 -26.05 25.10 53.05
CA ALA A 867 -26.23 23.91 52.24
C ALA A 867 -27.10 24.21 51.03
N ASN A 868 -26.68 23.73 49.86
CA ASN A 868 -27.44 23.78 48.62
C ASN A 868 -27.82 22.36 48.23
N VAL A 869 -29.11 22.13 47.99
CA VAL A 869 -29.62 20.87 47.47
C VAL A 869 -29.99 21.10 46.01
N ARG A 870 -29.42 20.32 45.10
CA ARG A 870 -29.76 20.34 43.68
C ARG A 870 -30.29 18.97 43.26
N TYR A 871 -31.50 18.97 42.72
CA TYR A 871 -32.16 17.80 42.14
C TYR A 871 -32.29 17.98 40.63
N SER A 872 -31.63 17.13 39.84
CA SER A 872 -31.63 17.18 38.38
C SER A 872 -32.21 15.90 37.80
N VAL A 873 -33.23 16.02 36.95
CA VAL A 873 -33.85 14.91 36.23
C VAL A 873 -33.61 15.11 34.74
N ASN A 874 -33.11 14.07 34.10
CA ASN A 874 -32.93 13.99 32.66
C ASN A 874 -33.88 12.94 32.09
N TYR A 875 -34.58 13.30 31.02
CA TYR A 875 -35.43 12.43 30.22
C TYR A 875 -34.91 12.48 28.78
N SER A 876 -34.60 11.32 28.20
CA SER A 876 -34.24 11.18 26.80
C SER A 876 -35.17 10.20 26.12
N TRP A 877 -35.72 10.58 24.98
CA TRP A 877 -36.53 9.72 24.11
C TRP A 877 -35.90 9.69 22.74
N GLN A 878 -35.67 8.49 22.22
CA GLN A 878 -35.09 8.26 20.90
C GLN A 878 -35.99 7.38 20.06
N ALA A 879 -36.37 7.88 18.88
CA ALA A 879 -37.18 7.13 17.93
C ALA A 879 -36.38 5.97 17.33
N ALA A 880 -37.03 4.83 17.13
CA ALA A 880 -36.45 3.74 16.35
C ALA A 880 -36.31 4.13 14.87
N SER A 881 -35.31 3.56 14.20
CA SER A 881 -35.15 3.72 12.76
C SER A 881 -36.34 3.09 12.02
N THR A 882 -36.90 3.80 11.04
CA THR A 882 -37.97 3.29 10.16
C THR A 882 -37.51 2.16 9.24
N ALA A 883 -36.19 1.94 9.14
CA ALA A 883 -35.60 0.85 8.38
C ALA A 883 -35.46 -0.46 9.17
N LEU A 884 -35.49 -0.41 10.50
CA LEU A 884 -35.35 -1.60 11.34
C LEU A 884 -36.69 -2.34 11.45
N ARG A 885 -36.80 -3.41 10.68
CA ARG A 885 -37.93 -4.33 10.66
C ARG A 885 -37.50 -5.66 11.26
N VAL A 886 -38.23 -6.15 12.24
CA VAL A 886 -38.00 -7.45 12.88
C VAL A 886 -39.17 -8.37 12.54
N ARG A 887 -38.94 -9.68 12.39
CA ARG A 887 -40.04 -10.64 12.22
C ARG A 887 -40.99 -10.54 13.42
N ALA A 888 -42.30 -10.53 13.17
CA ALA A 888 -43.28 -10.44 14.25
C ALA A 888 -43.16 -11.64 15.20
N ASN A 889 -42.88 -12.83 14.66
CA ASN A 889 -42.50 -14.00 15.44
C ASN A 889 -41.09 -14.51 15.06
N PRO A 890 -40.03 -14.12 15.80
CA PRO A 890 -38.66 -14.51 15.48
C PRO A 890 -38.36 -16.01 15.65
N LEU A 891 -39.26 -16.77 16.28
CA LEU A 891 -39.13 -18.22 16.50
C LEU A 891 -39.83 -19.06 15.42
N ASP A 892 -40.68 -18.45 14.59
CA ASP A 892 -41.33 -19.12 13.47
C ASP A 892 -40.57 -18.82 12.16
N GLY A 893 -39.95 -19.86 11.58
CA GLY A 893 -39.17 -19.75 10.35
C GLY A 893 -40.00 -19.31 9.13
N ASN A 894 -41.32 -19.52 9.17
CA ASN A 894 -42.25 -19.29 8.06
C ASN A 894 -43.02 -17.95 8.16
N ASP A 895 -42.88 -17.22 9.27
CA ASP A 895 -43.52 -15.92 9.44
C ASP A 895 -42.72 -14.82 8.71
N SER A 896 -43.34 -14.25 7.68
CA SER A 896 -42.80 -13.13 6.88
C SER A 896 -43.32 -11.76 7.32
N THR A 897 -44.20 -11.71 8.32
CA THR A 897 -44.72 -10.45 8.84
C THR A 897 -43.63 -9.70 9.60
N THR A 898 -43.50 -8.41 9.32
CA THR A 898 -42.48 -7.56 9.94
C THR A 898 -43.13 -6.52 10.84
N THR A 899 -42.60 -6.37 12.05
CA THR A 899 -42.97 -5.32 12.99
C THR A 899 -41.81 -4.34 13.18
N THR A 900 -42.12 -3.11 13.56
CA THR A 900 -41.15 -2.07 13.85
C THR A 900 -40.71 -2.14 15.31
N LEU A 901 -39.42 -1.96 15.57
CA LEU A 901 -38.91 -1.83 16.95
C LEU A 901 -39.51 -0.59 17.63
N GLY A 902 -39.74 -0.71 18.95
CA GLY A 902 -40.22 0.41 19.78
C GLY A 902 -39.17 1.49 20.00
N ASN A 903 -39.63 2.68 20.38
CA ASN A 903 -38.75 3.80 20.74
C ASN A 903 -38.06 3.53 22.09
N THR A 904 -36.88 4.11 22.31
CA THR A 904 -36.13 3.97 23.55
C THR A 904 -36.34 5.17 24.46
N VAL A 905 -36.53 4.93 25.75
CA VAL A 905 -36.65 5.98 26.78
C VAL A 905 -35.58 5.75 27.84
N GLN A 906 -34.88 6.81 28.21
CA GLN A 906 -33.89 6.80 29.29
C GLN A 906 -34.20 7.90 30.29
N ASN A 907 -34.12 7.56 31.57
CA ASN A 907 -34.32 8.48 32.68
C ASN A 907 -33.10 8.44 33.58
N ASN A 908 -32.64 9.61 34.03
CA ASN A 908 -31.60 9.73 35.03
C ASN A 908 -31.95 10.82 36.03
N ALA A 909 -31.90 10.50 37.32
CA ALA A 909 -32.12 11.45 38.39
C ALA A 909 -30.86 11.56 39.25
N GLN A 910 -30.39 12.78 39.46
CA GLN A 910 -29.23 13.08 40.29
C GLN A 910 -29.63 14.04 41.41
N THR A 911 -29.34 13.64 42.65
CA THR A 911 -29.43 14.52 43.82
C THR A 911 -28.02 14.84 44.28
N SER A 912 -27.74 16.12 44.46
CA SER A 912 -26.46 16.62 44.98
C SER A 912 -26.73 17.56 46.14
N ILE A 913 -25.93 17.44 47.20
CA ILE A 913 -26.02 18.28 48.39
C ILE A 913 -24.63 18.82 48.66
N ASP A 914 -24.46 20.13 48.48
CA ASP A 914 -23.22 20.83 48.73
C ASP A 914 -23.34 21.63 50.03
N GLY A 915 -22.69 21.13 51.08
CA GLY A 915 -22.66 21.75 52.41
C GLY A 915 -21.33 22.43 52.70
N LYS A 916 -21.39 23.57 53.39
CA LYS A 916 -20.22 24.24 53.98
C LYS A 916 -20.50 24.54 55.45
N ILE A 917 -19.52 24.24 56.28
CA ILE A 917 -19.51 24.50 57.71
C ILE A 917 -18.56 25.66 57.99
N ASP A 918 -19.07 26.74 58.59
CA ASP A 918 -18.28 27.89 59.03
C ASP A 918 -17.96 27.74 60.52
N LEU A 919 -16.80 27.15 60.82
CA LEU A 919 -16.37 26.89 62.20
C LEU A 919 -16.14 28.18 62.99
N VAL A 920 -15.79 29.29 62.34
CA VAL A 920 -15.61 30.58 63.03
C VAL A 920 -16.95 31.08 63.56
N LYS A 921 -18.00 31.04 62.73
CA LYS A 921 -19.36 31.37 63.20
C LYS A 921 -19.86 30.43 64.28
N LEU A 922 -19.55 29.13 64.19
CA LEU A 922 -19.91 28.15 65.22
C LEU A 922 -19.21 28.42 66.55
N TYR A 923 -17.88 28.63 66.53
CA TYR A 923 -17.10 28.93 67.73
C TYR A 923 -17.50 30.25 68.36
N ASN A 924 -17.90 31.25 67.56
CA ASN A 924 -18.41 32.52 68.07
C ASN A 924 -19.75 32.40 68.83
N LYS A 925 -20.42 31.24 68.80
CA LYS A 925 -21.58 30.95 69.68
C LYS A 925 -21.16 30.64 71.12
N VAL A 926 -19.94 30.15 71.34
CA VAL A 926 -19.39 29.91 72.68
C VAL A 926 -18.74 31.20 73.17
N LYS A 927 -19.25 31.79 74.26
CA LYS A 927 -18.80 33.10 74.75
C LYS A 927 -17.28 33.21 74.91
N PHE A 928 -16.63 32.17 75.42
CA PHE A 928 -15.18 32.11 75.59
C PHE A 928 -14.41 32.15 74.25
N LEU A 929 -14.81 31.32 73.28
CA LEU A 929 -14.17 31.26 71.97
C LEU A 929 -14.46 32.49 71.09
N ASN A 930 -15.64 33.11 71.26
CA ASN A 930 -15.99 34.37 70.62
C ASN A 930 -15.03 35.50 71.02
N ILE A 931 -14.68 35.58 72.30
CA ILE A 931 -13.73 36.56 72.83
C ILE A 931 -12.33 36.33 72.23
N ILE A 932 -11.93 35.07 72.02
CA ILE A 932 -10.62 34.71 71.43
C ILE A 932 -10.60 34.99 69.92
N ASN A 933 -11.63 34.58 69.17
CA ASN A 933 -11.70 34.76 67.72
C ASN A 933 -11.90 36.22 67.30
N ASN A 934 -12.55 37.03 68.13
CA ASN A 934 -12.74 38.46 67.91
C ASN A 934 -11.83 39.32 68.80
N ALA A 935 -10.82 38.72 69.45
CA ALA A 935 -9.78 39.49 70.12
C ALA A 935 -9.03 40.29 69.05
N GLN A 936 -9.05 41.62 69.16
CA GLN A 936 -8.18 42.44 68.32
C GLN A 936 -6.72 42.02 68.57
N PRO A 937 -5.91 41.84 67.51
CA PRO A 937 -4.49 41.59 67.69
C PRO A 937 -3.92 42.74 68.53
N LYS A 938 -3.24 42.40 69.63
CA LYS A 938 -2.51 43.41 70.41
C LYS A 938 -1.43 44.02 69.50
N PRO A 939 -1.24 45.35 69.56
CA PRO A 939 -0.41 46.11 68.63
C PRO A 939 1.04 45.64 68.58
#